data_AF-A0A3A5W124-F1
#
_entry.id   AF-A0A3A5W124-F1
#
_cell.length_a   1.000
_cell.length_b   1.000
_cell.length_c   1.000
_cell.angle_alpha   90.00
_cell.angle_beta   90.00
_cell.angle_gamma   90.00
#
_symmetry.space_group_name_H-M   'P 1'
#
loop_
_entity.id
_entity.type
_entity.pdbx_description
1 polymer ?
#
loop_
_entity_poly.entity_id
_entity_poly.type
_entity_poly.pdbx_seq_one_letter_code
_entity_poly.pdbx_strand_id
1 'polypeptide(L)'
;MGEEPTTNLTVAKLKALCVLNDLSASGKKAELLGRLLEAGVDKETLGIEVFDEKTSTFQAASPEETSLEPEAEVDTDAEGETAAEDEPVMLSLEDDDTMDNVPLPASDEDDKEAGQAGGEDDDVLEAEILEADLVDDEDLDTSEEADEQQEVPLPETSSSNPSPSKRSEKDAMTLLEMVRRPQAIAVMLTVLLLGAGGWYYVNNQLEPFTADSLRYGDSMGYMITEGSFLASEEYVSLVTDRLDDPPNYCKIRLTFQGESTASITEGTGAELSTQSSDDRLGAVKIRGGQGMSWLAVESVNDMSFSQFDVSGHYPIASKCSDFTTDTTTGQADLTLTSWKELREQVVLATELDFAATLSATAYEGTAFTYGVGGIFGDLEELSPGLGMVIAPVELTDFFGNAYITKDATGTSSGWEWRVTGSEKIGSTNMWKVTASHRDVRDFCLGYATMTMWLDADSPWAARQTVDVAISSSEASQSSCSAWQQRGVDAVLPEGELELHHTFERTTLSRGIKAIELGKTYDNRPQANDLNPDDDELVNWGVDGTHLPDNSTVRQHPLDEAMDCIDEFSGVASGAVTALDNDGYVWRAVDKQNGTSTEWNLSWVDSDTTAGWLHFSVSGGGAETLACEFIAKGTFDESVSHNRDSIPKVLPLHAIETRLMDDQRFPALTGPAALFDNNGPHESTSMGYLVVVPGTGFGIDFSDLLDTSGATTVDVQRQWQDGTKDRSFSLLADASDGRLIGWTSLSTEELG
;
A
#
# COMPACT_ATOMS: atom_id res chain seq x y z
N MET A 1 53.54 -11.28 -5.68
CA MET A 1 52.57 -10.47 -6.44
C MET A 1 51.47 -10.21 -5.44
N GLY A 2 51.30 -8.95 -5.03
CA GLY A 2 50.43 -8.58 -3.90
C GLY A 2 48.96 -8.60 -4.30
N GLU A 3 48.11 -9.04 -3.37
CA GLU A 3 46.66 -9.10 -3.50
C GLU A 3 46.07 -7.71 -3.79
N GLU A 4 45.16 -7.64 -4.76
CA GLU A 4 44.38 -6.43 -5.02
C GLU A 4 43.36 -6.24 -3.89
N PRO A 5 43.31 -5.09 -3.20
CA PRO A 5 42.36 -4.88 -2.12
C PRO A 5 40.92 -4.85 -2.67
N THR A 6 40.06 -5.71 -2.14
CA THR A 6 38.63 -5.78 -2.48
C THR A 6 37.83 -4.92 -1.50
N THR A 7 36.86 -4.16 -2.02
CA THR A 7 35.95 -3.30 -1.24
C THR A 7 34.51 -3.79 -1.42
N ASN A 8 33.76 -3.82 -0.32
CA ASN A 8 32.32 -4.12 -0.32
C ASN A 8 31.47 -2.96 -0.87
N LEU A 9 32.08 -1.79 -1.15
CA LEU A 9 31.38 -0.64 -1.72
C LEU A 9 31.06 -0.82 -3.20
N THR A 10 29.88 -0.39 -3.61
CA THR A 10 29.48 -0.39 -5.03
C THR A 10 30.31 0.59 -5.84
N VAL A 11 30.41 0.38 -7.16
CA VAL A 11 31.09 1.32 -8.07
C VAL A 11 30.49 2.72 -7.95
N ALA A 12 29.17 2.82 -7.73
CA ALA A 12 28.48 4.09 -7.51
C ALA A 12 28.98 4.81 -6.25
N LYS A 13 29.13 4.10 -5.12
CA LYS A 13 29.67 4.65 -3.87
C LYS A 13 31.13 5.10 -4.02
N LEU A 14 31.98 4.32 -4.71
CA LEU A 14 33.37 4.72 -4.98
C LEU A 14 33.46 5.92 -5.93
N LYS A 15 32.59 5.99 -6.95
CA LYS A 15 32.50 7.17 -7.81
C LYS A 15 32.05 8.40 -7.04
N ALA A 16 31.07 8.26 -6.16
CA ALA A 16 30.63 9.34 -5.26
C ALA A 16 31.78 9.80 -4.35
N LEU A 17 32.54 8.88 -3.76
CA LEU A 17 33.73 9.19 -2.97
C LEU A 17 34.84 9.86 -3.81
N CYS A 18 35.01 9.49 -5.08
CA CYS A 18 35.94 10.18 -5.99
C CYS A 18 35.49 11.63 -6.23
N VAL A 19 34.19 11.86 -6.46
CA VAL A 19 33.65 13.21 -6.67
C VAL A 19 33.75 14.05 -5.38
N LEU A 20 33.53 13.45 -4.21
CA LEU A 20 33.66 14.11 -2.90
C LEU A 20 35.11 14.56 -2.60
N ASN A 21 36.10 13.92 -3.20
CA ASN A 21 37.53 14.25 -3.06
C ASN A 21 38.13 14.97 -4.30
N ASP A 22 37.29 15.54 -5.17
CA ASP A 22 37.69 16.22 -6.42
C ASP A 22 38.52 15.35 -7.40
N LEU A 23 38.30 14.03 -7.37
CA LEU A 23 38.94 13.05 -8.25
C LEU A 23 38.02 12.67 -9.42
N SER A 24 38.62 12.28 -10.54
CA SER A 24 37.88 11.76 -11.68
C SER A 24 37.10 10.50 -11.31
N ALA A 25 35.79 10.48 -11.59
CA ALA A 25 34.88 9.38 -11.30
C ALA A 25 34.68 8.39 -12.47
N SER A 26 35.53 8.46 -13.51
CA SER A 26 35.50 7.49 -14.62
C SER A 26 36.53 6.37 -14.40
N GLY A 27 36.18 5.13 -14.71
CA GLY A 27 37.07 3.95 -14.60
C GLY A 27 36.43 2.74 -13.92
N LYS A 28 37.17 1.63 -13.88
CA LYS A 28 36.74 0.38 -13.22
C LYS A 28 36.87 0.47 -11.70
N LYS A 29 36.15 -0.39 -10.96
CA LYS A 29 36.10 -0.42 -9.49
C LYS A 29 37.50 -0.36 -8.85
N ALA A 30 38.44 -1.19 -9.31
CA ALA A 30 39.81 -1.24 -8.82
C ALA A 30 40.61 0.06 -9.10
N GLU A 31 40.36 0.73 -10.22
CA GLU A 31 41.02 1.99 -10.58
C GLU A 31 40.49 3.18 -9.76
N LEU A 32 39.21 3.14 -9.37
CA LEU A 32 38.58 4.14 -8.50
C LEU A 32 39.05 3.97 -7.05
N LEU A 33 39.06 2.71 -6.57
CA LEU A 33 39.59 2.38 -5.24
C LEU A 33 41.07 2.75 -5.10
N GLY A 34 41.90 2.42 -6.09
CA GLY A 34 43.31 2.80 -6.11
C GLY A 34 43.52 4.32 -6.07
N ARG A 35 42.70 5.09 -6.80
CA ARG A 35 42.74 6.56 -6.78
C ARG A 35 42.33 7.14 -5.43
N LEU A 36 41.33 6.55 -4.77
CA LEU A 36 40.88 6.98 -3.46
C LEU A 36 41.91 6.69 -2.36
N LEU A 37 42.59 5.55 -2.44
CA LEU A 37 43.70 5.22 -1.56
C LEU A 37 44.91 6.14 -1.78
N GLU A 38 45.22 6.48 -3.04
CA GLU A 38 46.31 7.42 -3.37
C GLU A 38 45.98 8.87 -2.99
N ALA A 39 44.70 9.24 -2.96
CA ALA A 39 44.21 10.53 -2.47
C ALA A 39 44.08 10.61 -0.94
N GLY A 40 44.35 9.52 -0.21
CA GLY A 40 44.42 9.50 1.24
C GLY A 40 43.08 9.26 1.95
N VAL A 41 42.06 8.74 1.25
CA VAL A 41 40.82 8.28 1.90
C VAL A 41 41.13 7.01 2.70
N ASP A 42 40.70 6.98 3.96
CA ASP A 42 41.00 5.87 4.87
C ASP A 42 40.33 4.57 4.42
N LYS A 43 40.99 3.46 4.77
CA LYS A 43 40.61 2.11 4.33
C LYS A 43 39.27 1.64 4.92
N GLU A 44 38.88 2.20 6.06
CA GLU A 44 37.60 1.96 6.73
C GLU A 44 36.44 2.62 5.97
N THR A 45 36.59 3.89 5.58
CA THR A 45 35.64 4.60 4.69
C THR A 45 35.56 3.96 3.31
N LEU A 46 36.62 3.28 2.86
CA LEU A 46 36.63 2.51 1.62
C LEU A 46 36.17 1.06 1.79
N GLY A 47 35.72 0.63 2.98
CA GLY A 47 35.16 -0.70 3.22
C GLY A 47 36.12 -1.84 2.88
N ILE A 48 37.42 -1.65 3.13
CA ILE A 48 38.45 -2.68 2.92
C ILE A 48 38.58 -3.47 4.22
N GLU A 49 38.06 -4.69 4.21
CA GLU A 49 38.15 -5.60 5.35
C GLU A 49 39.53 -6.28 5.40
N VAL A 50 40.12 -6.35 6.60
CA VAL A 50 41.37 -7.07 6.84
C VAL A 50 41.05 -8.29 7.71
N PHE A 51 41.54 -9.46 7.30
CA PHE A 51 41.38 -10.70 8.05
C PHE A 51 42.30 -10.70 9.28
N ASP A 52 41.74 -10.83 10.49
CA ASP A 52 42.51 -10.99 11.72
C ASP A 52 42.74 -12.48 12.02
N GLU A 53 43.97 -12.96 11.81
CA GLU A 53 44.35 -14.36 12.06
C GLU A 53 44.21 -14.78 13.53
N LYS A 54 44.15 -13.84 14.50
CA LYS A 54 44.00 -14.17 15.92
C LYS A 54 42.56 -14.43 16.34
N THR A 55 41.60 -13.79 15.67
CA THR A 55 40.17 -13.87 15.97
C THR A 55 39.37 -14.60 14.90
N SER A 56 39.97 -14.91 13.74
CA SER A 56 39.30 -15.55 12.59
C SER A 56 37.99 -14.84 12.20
N THR A 57 38.02 -13.50 12.22
CA THR A 57 36.90 -12.63 11.83
C THR A 57 37.44 -11.43 11.05
N PHE A 58 36.66 -10.91 10.11
CA PHE A 58 37.00 -9.70 9.34
C PHE A 58 36.64 -8.43 10.13
N GLN A 59 37.54 -7.44 10.17
CA GLN A 59 37.29 -6.13 10.77
C GLN A 59 37.79 -5.00 9.85
N ALA A 60 37.18 -3.81 9.97
CA ALA A 60 37.56 -2.62 9.22
C ALA A 60 38.93 -2.06 9.70
N ALA A 61 39.73 -1.55 8.76
CA ALA A 61 41.11 -1.15 9.03
C ALA A 61 41.23 0.24 9.71
N SER A 62 41.52 0.26 11.01
CA SER A 62 41.84 1.48 11.78
C SER A 62 43.20 2.10 11.37
N PRO A 63 43.37 3.43 11.41
CA PRO A 63 44.61 4.09 11.02
C PRO A 63 45.51 4.33 12.24
N GLU A 64 46.60 3.59 12.40
CA GLU A 64 47.85 4.13 12.98
C GLU A 64 49.07 3.26 12.63
N GLU A 65 50.22 3.92 12.53
CA GLU A 65 51.39 3.54 11.74
C GLU A 65 52.28 2.41 12.29
N THR A 66 52.93 1.75 11.33
CA THR A 66 54.26 1.10 11.38
C THR A 66 55.21 1.63 12.47
N SER A 67 55.63 0.78 13.42
CA SER A 67 57.05 0.68 13.82
C SER A 67 57.37 -0.54 14.72
N LEU A 68 58.18 -1.45 14.16
CA LEU A 68 59.26 -2.28 14.71
C LEU A 68 59.24 -2.71 16.20
N GLU A 69 59.26 -4.04 16.39
CA GLU A 69 59.58 -4.90 17.56
C GLU A 69 60.86 -4.49 18.35
N PRO A 70 61.22 -5.08 19.55
CA PRO A 70 60.81 -6.38 20.11
C PRO A 70 60.63 -6.53 21.66
N GLU A 71 60.02 -7.67 22.02
CA GLU A 71 60.24 -8.56 23.19
C GLU A 71 60.30 -8.01 24.64
N ALA A 72 59.34 -8.44 25.50
CA ALA A 72 59.54 -9.35 26.65
C ALA A 72 58.57 -9.10 27.84
N GLU A 73 57.81 -10.16 28.18
CA GLU A 73 57.53 -10.71 29.52
C GLU A 73 56.83 -9.91 30.67
N VAL A 74 55.68 -10.46 31.08
CA VAL A 74 55.30 -10.89 32.47
C VAL A 74 54.47 -9.96 33.39
N ASP A 75 53.25 -10.47 33.69
CA ASP A 75 52.46 -10.55 34.95
C ASP A 75 51.88 -9.35 35.73
N THR A 76 50.61 -9.60 36.13
CA THR A 76 49.91 -9.35 37.42
C THR A 76 49.16 -8.04 37.73
N ASP A 77 47.85 -8.25 37.94
CA ASP A 77 46.98 -7.85 39.08
C ASP A 77 46.70 -6.38 39.46
N ALA A 78 45.39 -6.15 39.59
CA ALA A 78 44.66 -5.46 40.69
C ALA A 78 44.29 -3.95 40.60
N GLU A 79 42.96 -3.77 40.65
CA GLU A 79 42.14 -2.77 41.39
C GLU A 79 42.14 -1.27 41.01
N GLY A 80 40.92 -0.71 40.83
CA GLY A 80 40.56 0.62 41.37
C GLY A 80 39.83 1.62 40.45
N GLU A 81 38.49 1.57 40.47
CA GLU A 81 37.51 2.68 40.60
C GLU A 81 37.46 3.94 39.69
N THR A 82 36.24 4.16 39.14
CA THR A 82 35.52 5.42 38.79
C THR A 82 35.99 6.20 37.55
N ALA A 83 35.14 6.80 36.68
CA ALA A 83 33.77 7.31 36.81
C ALA A 83 33.04 7.32 35.45
N ALA A 84 31.71 7.44 35.52
CA ALA A 84 30.70 7.53 34.47
C ALA A 84 30.96 8.61 33.40
N GLU A 85 30.42 8.41 32.18
CA GLU A 85 29.31 9.20 31.58
C GLU A 85 28.60 8.36 30.48
N ASP A 86 27.32 8.67 30.26
CA ASP A 86 26.27 7.85 29.65
C ASP A 86 26.43 7.54 28.13
N GLU A 87 26.24 6.26 27.77
CA GLU A 87 25.84 5.79 26.43
C GLU A 87 24.36 5.35 26.46
N PRO A 88 23.52 5.72 25.46
CA PRO A 88 22.23 5.07 25.28
C PRO A 88 22.45 3.66 24.71
N VAL A 89 22.20 2.66 25.56
CA VAL A 89 22.18 1.23 25.23
C VAL A 89 21.03 0.95 24.27
N MET A 90 21.36 0.54 23.04
CA MET A 90 20.48 -0.25 22.18
C MET A 90 20.44 -1.68 22.73
N LEU A 91 19.32 -2.08 23.32
CA LEU A 91 19.06 -3.46 23.72
C LEU A 91 18.33 -4.19 22.60
N SER A 92 19.09 -4.96 21.83
CA SER A 92 18.59 -6.23 21.31
C SER A 92 18.43 -7.20 22.48
N LEU A 93 17.33 -7.94 22.53
CA LEU A 93 17.33 -9.41 22.41
C LEU A 93 15.95 -9.98 22.79
N GLU A 94 15.59 -11.00 22.02
CA GLU A 94 14.71 -12.10 22.39
C GLU A 94 14.90 -12.51 23.85
N ASP A 95 13.79 -12.86 24.51
CA ASP A 95 13.80 -14.00 25.42
C ASP A 95 12.42 -14.64 25.49
N ASP A 96 12.47 -15.95 25.26
CA ASP A 96 11.48 -17.00 25.42
C ASP A 96 11.27 -17.25 26.92
N ASP A 97 10.02 -17.33 27.40
CA ASP A 97 9.75 -17.94 28.71
C ASP A 97 8.32 -18.53 28.75
N THR A 98 8.29 -19.83 28.45
CA THR A 98 7.44 -20.87 29.04
C THR A 98 6.85 -20.52 30.42
N MET A 99 5.52 -20.41 30.52
CA MET A 99 4.82 -20.51 31.81
C MET A 99 4.24 -21.91 32.01
N ASP A 100 4.95 -22.67 32.84
CA ASP A 100 4.53 -23.96 33.37
C ASP A 100 3.37 -23.83 34.38
N ASN A 101 2.54 -24.87 34.39
CA ASN A 101 1.33 -25.04 35.19
C ASN A 101 1.58 -25.01 36.72
N VAL A 102 0.72 -24.30 37.47
CA VAL A 102 0.48 -24.58 38.89
C VAL A 102 -1.01 -24.88 39.15
N PRO A 103 -1.37 -26.06 39.66
CA PRO A 103 -2.75 -26.52 39.82
C PRO A 103 -3.55 -25.87 40.96
N LEU A 104 -4.85 -25.71 40.72
CA LEU A 104 -5.90 -25.44 41.70
C LEU A 104 -6.11 -26.64 42.65
N PRO A 105 -6.38 -26.43 43.95
CA PRO A 105 -6.92 -27.47 44.82
C PRO A 105 -8.46 -27.56 44.70
N ALA A 106 -8.91 -28.81 44.73
CA ALA A 106 -10.26 -29.29 44.50
C ALA A 106 -11.30 -28.93 45.59
N SER A 107 -12.57 -28.96 45.19
CA SER A 107 -13.68 -29.40 46.05
C SER A 107 -14.79 -30.01 45.20
N ASP A 108 -15.03 -31.30 45.44
CA ASP A 108 -16.10 -32.13 44.90
C ASP A 108 -17.49 -31.79 45.50
N GLU A 109 -18.51 -32.00 44.65
CA GLU A 109 -19.83 -32.62 44.89
C GLU A 109 -20.69 -32.20 46.11
N ASP A 110 -21.87 -31.61 45.84
CA ASP A 110 -23.20 -32.26 45.94
C ASP A 110 -24.37 -31.32 46.35
N ASP A 111 -25.46 -31.48 45.59
CA ASP A 111 -26.89 -31.49 45.97
C ASP A 111 -27.66 -30.26 46.55
N LYS A 112 -28.71 -29.91 45.77
CA LYS A 112 -30.14 -29.73 46.14
C LYS A 112 -30.71 -28.45 46.78
N GLU A 113 -31.68 -27.91 46.03
CA GLU A 113 -33.04 -27.46 46.38
C GLU A 113 -33.34 -26.57 47.61
N ALA A 114 -34.01 -25.45 47.28
CA ALA A 114 -35.22 -24.90 47.91
C ALA A 114 -35.16 -24.16 49.27
N GLY A 115 -35.81 -22.98 49.28
CA GLY A 115 -36.71 -22.62 50.39
C GLY A 115 -36.35 -21.41 51.26
N GLN A 116 -36.77 -20.22 50.80
CA GLN A 116 -37.53 -19.18 51.50
C GLN A 116 -37.32 -18.86 53.03
N ALA A 117 -37.16 -17.55 53.26
CA ALA A 117 -37.74 -16.70 54.32
C ALA A 117 -36.91 -16.34 55.57
N GLY A 118 -36.63 -15.02 55.71
CA GLY A 118 -36.92 -14.28 56.95
C GLY A 118 -35.81 -13.43 57.58
N GLY A 119 -35.85 -12.10 57.36
CA GLY A 119 -35.80 -11.08 58.43
C GLY A 119 -34.49 -10.33 58.73
N GLU A 120 -34.53 -9.00 58.48
CA GLU A 120 -34.03 -7.86 59.31
C GLU A 120 -32.49 -7.73 59.50
N ASP A 121 -31.77 -6.61 59.33
CA ASP A 121 -32.06 -5.17 59.22
C ASP A 121 -30.85 -4.40 58.57
N ASP A 122 -31.13 -3.19 58.08
CA ASP A 122 -30.29 -1.97 57.96
C ASP A 122 -28.87 -2.04 57.35
N ASP A 123 -28.69 -1.46 56.15
CA ASP A 123 -28.45 -0.02 55.96
C ASP A 123 -28.24 0.32 54.47
N VAL A 124 -28.86 1.43 54.06
CA VAL A 124 -29.03 1.92 52.69
C VAL A 124 -27.90 2.91 52.31
N LEU A 125 -27.50 2.94 51.03
CA LEU A 125 -27.45 4.12 50.14
C LEU A 125 -26.80 3.75 48.79
N GLU A 126 -27.61 3.17 47.90
CA GLU A 126 -27.43 3.23 46.45
C GLU A 126 -27.85 4.61 45.93
N ALA A 127 -27.14 5.10 44.91
CA ALA A 127 -27.61 6.19 44.06
C ALA A 127 -27.39 5.75 42.60
N GLU A 128 -28.47 5.31 41.95
CA GLU A 128 -28.58 5.21 40.49
C GLU A 128 -29.59 6.25 39.98
N ILE A 129 -29.20 6.90 38.88
CA ILE A 129 -29.95 7.19 37.64
C ILE A 129 -31.33 7.87 37.77
N LEU A 130 -31.48 8.96 37.01
CA LEU A 130 -32.76 9.31 36.40
C LEU A 130 -32.58 9.72 34.93
N GLU A 131 -33.01 8.82 34.04
CA GLU A 131 -33.55 9.13 32.71
C GLU A 131 -34.81 10.01 32.84
N ALA A 132 -35.07 10.80 31.80
CA ALA A 132 -36.35 11.45 31.59
C ALA A 132 -36.80 11.15 30.16
N ASP A 133 -37.98 10.52 30.04
CA ASP A 133 -38.72 10.47 28.79
C ASP A 133 -40.22 10.74 29.02
N LEU A 134 -40.82 11.19 27.93
CA LEU A 134 -42.10 11.83 27.61
C LEU A 134 -43.38 11.29 28.28
N VAL A 135 -44.35 12.20 28.49
CA VAL A 135 -45.80 11.91 28.40
C VAL A 135 -46.55 13.12 27.82
N ASP A 136 -47.33 12.86 26.77
CA ASP A 136 -48.40 13.67 26.16
C ASP A 136 -49.58 13.90 27.10
N ASP A 137 -50.30 15.02 26.94
CA ASP A 137 -51.74 15.07 27.23
C ASP A 137 -52.43 16.10 26.31
N GLU A 138 -53.48 15.64 25.63
CA GLU A 138 -54.32 16.37 24.68
C GLU A 138 -55.47 17.18 25.35
N ASP A 139 -55.93 18.18 24.59
CA ASP A 139 -57.27 18.80 24.54
C ASP A 139 -57.73 19.85 25.58
N LEU A 140 -57.91 21.11 25.12
CA LEU A 140 -59.21 21.66 24.70
C LEU A 140 -59.17 23.17 24.34
N ASP A 141 -59.62 23.44 23.11
CA ASP A 141 -60.42 24.57 22.59
C ASP A 141 -59.90 26.03 22.43
N THR A 142 -59.74 26.37 21.14
CA THR A 142 -60.27 27.55 20.38
C THR A 142 -60.24 28.97 21.00
N SER A 143 -59.42 29.88 20.42
CA SER A 143 -59.85 31.04 19.59
C SER A 143 -58.75 32.11 19.41
N GLU A 144 -58.51 32.49 18.15
CA GLU A 144 -58.27 33.84 17.58
C GLU A 144 -57.21 34.84 18.14
N GLU A 145 -56.37 35.28 17.19
CA GLU A 145 -55.81 36.63 16.96
C GLU A 145 -54.72 37.27 17.87
N ALA A 146 -53.59 37.52 17.21
CA ALA A 146 -52.82 38.77 17.11
C ALA A 146 -52.38 39.58 18.36
N ASP A 147 -51.07 39.86 18.33
CA ASP A 147 -50.39 41.13 18.63
C ASP A 147 -49.88 41.49 20.04
N GLU A 148 -48.68 42.08 19.97
CA GLU A 148 -48.04 43.07 20.85
C GLU A 148 -47.39 42.71 22.21
N GLN A 149 -46.08 42.95 22.18
CA GLN A 149 -45.12 43.32 23.22
C GLN A 149 -45.68 44.00 24.49
N GLN A 150 -45.24 43.55 25.67
CA GLN A 150 -44.96 44.47 26.79
C GLN A 150 -44.03 43.89 27.86
N GLU A 151 -43.26 44.81 28.44
CA GLU A 151 -42.04 44.64 29.24
C GLU A 151 -42.30 44.96 30.74
N VAL A 152 -41.37 44.57 31.63
CA VAL A 152 -41.06 45.10 33.00
C VAL A 152 -41.85 44.50 34.21
N PRO A 153 -41.30 44.36 35.46
CA PRO A 153 -39.95 44.04 35.99
C PRO A 153 -39.91 43.01 37.17
N LEU A 154 -38.70 42.60 37.61
CA LEU A 154 -38.42 41.97 38.91
C LEU A 154 -38.40 42.97 40.11
N PRO A 155 -38.68 42.53 41.36
CA PRO A 155 -38.63 43.36 42.56
C PRO A 155 -37.29 43.31 43.33
N GLU A 156 -36.94 44.42 43.98
CA GLU A 156 -35.84 44.58 44.94
C GLU A 156 -36.14 43.96 46.32
N THR A 157 -35.11 43.52 47.04
CA THR A 157 -35.08 43.53 48.52
C THR A 157 -33.67 43.78 49.07
N SER A 158 -33.67 44.36 50.26
CA SER A 158 -32.67 45.21 50.91
C SER A 158 -32.00 44.52 52.12
N SER A 159 -30.83 45.00 52.58
CA SER A 159 -30.56 45.40 53.99
C SER A 159 -29.07 45.62 54.37
N SER A 160 -28.80 46.79 54.99
CA SER A 160 -27.94 47.10 56.17
C SER A 160 -26.39 47.09 56.20
N ASN A 161 -25.79 48.32 56.07
CA ASN A 161 -24.82 49.10 56.93
C ASN A 161 -23.78 48.44 57.90
N PRO A 162 -22.64 49.11 58.32
CA PRO A 162 -22.33 50.58 58.32
C PRO A 162 -20.89 51.07 57.92
N SER A 163 -20.79 52.40 57.73
CA SER A 163 -19.64 53.33 57.45
C SER A 163 -18.56 53.44 58.56
N PRO A 164 -17.38 54.17 58.47
CA PRO A 164 -17.13 55.50 57.84
C PRO A 164 -15.74 55.62 57.09
N SER A 165 -15.31 56.65 56.34
CA SER A 165 -15.48 58.10 56.44
C SER A 165 -14.88 58.85 55.22
N LYS A 166 -15.42 60.05 54.94
CA LYS A 166 -14.82 61.29 54.36
C LYS A 166 -14.75 61.53 52.82
N ARG A 167 -15.75 62.33 52.38
CA ARG A 167 -15.71 63.58 51.59
C ARG A 167 -14.97 63.62 50.23
N SER A 168 -15.72 63.86 49.16
CA SER A 168 -15.93 65.22 48.61
C SER A 168 -17.04 65.22 47.56
N GLU A 169 -17.98 66.16 47.66
CA GLU A 169 -18.90 66.55 46.59
C GLU A 169 -18.13 66.85 45.30
N LYS A 170 -18.56 66.23 44.19
CA LYS A 170 -18.42 66.79 42.84
C LYS A 170 -19.71 66.54 42.09
N ASP A 171 -20.22 67.61 41.50
CA ASP A 171 -21.44 67.72 40.71
C ASP A 171 -21.70 66.51 39.80
N ALA A 172 -22.97 66.12 39.72
CA ALA A 172 -23.46 65.17 38.74
C ALA A 172 -23.30 65.76 37.33
N MET A 173 -22.39 65.19 36.54
CA MET A 173 -22.27 65.50 35.12
C MET A 173 -23.49 64.97 34.37
N THR A 174 -24.07 65.79 33.50
CA THR A 174 -25.16 65.39 32.61
C THR A 174 -24.61 64.53 31.46
N LEU A 175 -25.44 63.61 30.92
CA LEU A 175 -25.06 62.65 29.85
C LEU A 175 -24.36 63.30 28.64
N LEU A 176 -24.63 64.58 28.37
CA LEU A 176 -24.01 65.33 27.28
C LEU A 176 -22.52 65.68 27.53
N GLU A 177 -22.08 65.75 28.80
CA GLU A 177 -20.68 65.95 29.17
C GLU A 177 -19.86 64.65 29.16
N MET A 178 -20.51 63.49 29.23
CA MET A 178 -19.85 62.17 29.17
C MET A 178 -19.44 61.79 27.74
N VAL A 179 -20.21 62.22 26.73
CA VAL A 179 -19.95 61.92 25.30
C VAL A 179 -18.81 62.75 24.70
N ARG A 180 -18.45 63.89 25.31
CA ARG A 180 -17.36 64.76 24.81
C ARG A 180 -15.96 64.36 25.25
N ARG A 181 -15.81 63.31 26.07
CA ARG A 181 -14.50 62.79 26.46
C ARG A 181 -14.06 61.67 25.52
N PRO A 182 -12.91 61.78 24.83
CA PRO A 182 -12.44 60.77 23.87
C PRO A 182 -12.20 59.39 24.52
N GLN A 183 -12.03 59.35 25.84
CA GLN A 183 -11.83 58.11 26.61
C GLN A 183 -13.12 57.29 26.83
N ALA A 184 -14.31 57.90 26.76
CA ALA A 184 -15.59 57.18 26.94
C ALA A 184 -16.07 56.50 25.64
N ILE A 185 -15.77 57.11 24.49
CA ILE A 185 -16.05 56.54 23.16
C ILE A 185 -15.22 55.28 22.93
N ALA A 186 -13.96 55.26 23.38
CA ALA A 186 -13.09 54.10 23.28
C ALA A 186 -13.65 52.91 24.07
N VAL A 187 -14.08 53.13 25.32
CA VAL A 187 -14.64 52.05 26.17
C VAL A 187 -15.95 51.51 25.57
N MET A 188 -16.84 52.38 25.08
CA MET A 188 -18.10 51.96 24.45
C MET A 188 -17.87 51.24 23.10
N LEU A 189 -16.88 51.66 22.30
CA LEU A 189 -16.46 50.94 21.09
C LEU A 189 -15.81 49.60 21.44
N THR A 190 -15.00 49.48 22.49
CA THR A 190 -14.49 48.18 22.93
C THR A 190 -15.60 47.28 23.47
N VAL A 191 -16.61 47.79 24.18
CA VAL A 191 -17.74 46.97 24.64
C VAL A 191 -18.66 46.58 23.48
N LEU A 192 -18.83 47.44 22.46
CA LEU A 192 -19.54 47.08 21.22
C LEU A 192 -18.72 46.10 20.35
N LEU A 193 -17.40 46.24 20.28
CA LEU A 193 -16.52 45.33 19.53
C LEU A 193 -16.31 43.99 20.25
N LEU A 194 -16.24 43.97 21.58
CA LEU A 194 -16.15 42.74 22.38
C LEU A 194 -17.52 42.07 22.56
N GLY A 195 -18.59 42.86 22.68
CA GLY A 195 -19.97 42.36 22.79
C GLY A 195 -20.56 41.87 21.47
N ALA A 196 -20.33 42.57 20.35
CA ALA A 196 -20.77 42.12 19.02
C ALA A 196 -19.75 41.20 18.33
N GLY A 197 -18.45 41.38 18.58
CA GLY A 197 -17.40 40.52 18.02
C GLY A 197 -17.24 39.20 18.77
N GLY A 198 -17.48 39.16 20.09
CA GLY A 198 -17.43 37.92 20.88
C GLY A 198 -18.56 36.95 20.54
N TRP A 199 -19.78 37.46 20.33
CA TRP A 199 -20.93 36.64 19.94
C TRP A 199 -20.76 35.99 18.56
N TYR A 200 -20.19 36.72 17.59
CA TYR A 200 -19.90 36.18 16.27
C TYR A 200 -18.74 35.15 16.29
N TYR A 201 -17.77 35.31 17.20
CA TYR A 201 -16.61 34.41 17.29
C TYR A 201 -16.91 33.10 18.03
N VAL A 202 -17.83 33.11 18.99
CA VAL A 202 -18.18 31.94 19.81
C VAL A 202 -19.26 31.09 19.15
N ASN A 203 -20.18 31.68 18.37
CA ASN A 203 -21.35 30.96 17.84
C ASN A 203 -21.21 30.48 16.38
N ASN A 204 -20.02 30.63 15.77
CA ASN A 204 -19.72 30.16 14.41
C ASN A 204 -18.67 29.04 14.38
N GLN A 205 -18.24 28.54 15.54
CA GLN A 205 -17.40 27.36 15.62
C GLN A 205 -18.34 26.16 15.57
N LEU A 206 -18.18 25.32 14.54
CA LEU A 206 -18.88 24.05 14.47
C LEU A 206 -18.60 23.25 15.74
N GLU A 207 -19.55 22.40 16.10
CA GLU A 207 -19.30 21.46 17.18
C GLU A 207 -18.16 20.52 16.75
N PRO A 208 -17.16 20.35 17.60
CA PRO A 208 -16.11 19.39 17.32
C PRO A 208 -16.63 17.97 17.50
N PHE A 209 -16.13 17.05 16.69
CA PHE A 209 -16.62 15.68 16.65
C PHE A 209 -15.48 14.69 16.38
N THR A 210 -15.68 13.43 16.74
CA THR A 210 -14.85 12.30 16.28
C THR A 210 -15.49 11.70 15.05
N ALA A 211 -14.68 11.25 14.10
CA ALA A 211 -15.18 10.56 12.91
C ALA A 211 -16.17 9.44 13.30
N ASP A 212 -17.29 9.36 12.60
CA ASP A 212 -18.26 8.30 12.84
C ASP A 212 -17.80 7.00 12.16
N SER A 213 -17.98 5.90 12.87
CA SER A 213 -17.60 4.56 12.39
C SER A 213 -18.59 4.08 11.33
N LEU A 214 -18.05 3.34 10.36
CA LEU A 214 -18.85 2.64 9.37
C LEU A 214 -19.75 1.57 10.04
N ARG A 215 -20.89 1.33 9.40
CA ARG A 215 -21.88 0.32 9.76
C ARG A 215 -22.13 -0.59 8.57
N TYR A 216 -22.44 -1.86 8.84
CA TYR A 216 -22.91 -2.79 7.81
C TYR A 216 -24.20 -2.25 7.18
N GLY A 217 -24.22 -2.13 5.86
CA GLY A 217 -25.31 -1.52 5.10
C GLY A 217 -25.22 0.00 4.94
N ASP A 218 -24.15 0.66 5.40
CA ASP A 218 -23.89 2.05 5.04
C ASP A 218 -23.76 2.17 3.51
N SER A 219 -24.35 3.21 2.93
CA SER A 219 -24.25 3.51 1.49
C SER A 219 -24.28 5.01 1.26
N MET A 220 -23.40 5.49 0.40
CA MET A 220 -23.29 6.89 0.01
C MET A 220 -23.22 7.00 -1.50
N GLY A 221 -24.26 7.60 -2.09
CA GLY A 221 -24.17 8.06 -3.48
C GLY A 221 -23.37 9.36 -3.56
N TYR A 222 -22.53 9.48 -4.58
CA TYR A 222 -21.73 10.66 -4.84
C TYR A 222 -21.57 10.90 -6.35
N MET A 223 -21.16 12.10 -6.73
CA MET A 223 -20.90 12.48 -8.10
C MET A 223 -19.44 12.90 -8.27
N ILE A 224 -18.81 12.41 -9.33
CA ILE A 224 -17.46 12.77 -9.75
C ILE A 224 -17.56 13.88 -10.79
N THR A 225 -16.96 15.02 -10.49
CA THR A 225 -16.94 16.21 -11.35
C THR A 225 -15.51 16.70 -11.55
N GLU A 226 -15.29 17.47 -12.63
CA GLU A 226 -13.97 18.04 -12.96
C GLU A 226 -12.85 16.99 -13.05
N GLY A 227 -13.21 15.75 -13.41
CA GLY A 227 -12.26 14.65 -13.54
C GLY A 227 -11.34 14.84 -14.75
N SER A 228 -10.04 14.93 -14.50
CA SER A 228 -9.02 14.93 -15.53
C SER A 228 -7.79 14.15 -15.08
N PHE A 229 -7.34 13.25 -15.94
CA PHE A 229 -6.08 12.55 -15.83
C PHE A 229 -5.21 12.88 -17.03
N LEU A 230 -3.90 13.03 -16.81
CA LEU A 230 -2.94 13.39 -17.84
C LEU A 230 -1.68 12.56 -17.65
N ALA A 231 -1.19 11.96 -18.72
CA ALA A 231 0.09 11.26 -18.76
C ALA A 231 0.89 11.77 -19.96
N SER A 232 2.21 11.94 -19.80
CA SER A 232 3.11 12.43 -20.84
C SER A 232 4.41 11.66 -20.90
N GLU A 233 5.05 11.70 -22.07
CA GLU A 233 6.36 11.08 -22.34
C GLU A 233 6.37 9.58 -21.99
N GLU A 234 7.27 9.13 -21.11
CA GLU A 234 7.43 7.72 -20.78
C GLU A 234 6.21 7.16 -20.03
N TYR A 235 5.46 7.99 -19.29
CA TYR A 235 4.18 7.59 -18.69
C TYR A 235 3.11 7.21 -19.73
N VAL A 236 3.23 7.70 -20.98
CA VAL A 236 2.32 7.27 -22.05
C VAL A 236 2.64 5.85 -22.49
N SER A 237 3.92 5.48 -22.54
CA SER A 237 4.35 4.12 -22.93
C SER A 237 3.78 3.05 -22.01
N LEU A 238 3.69 3.32 -20.71
CA LEU A 238 3.06 2.42 -19.72
C LEU A 238 1.61 2.03 -20.09
N VAL A 239 0.88 2.94 -20.72
CA VAL A 239 -0.51 2.72 -21.15
C VAL A 239 -0.56 2.14 -22.57
N THR A 240 0.27 2.65 -23.48
CA THR A 240 0.20 2.28 -24.89
C THR A 240 0.84 0.94 -25.20
N ASP A 241 1.84 0.49 -24.45
CA ASP A 241 2.56 -0.77 -24.71
C ASP A 241 1.66 -2.01 -24.53
N ARG A 242 0.47 -1.84 -23.95
CA ARG A 242 -0.57 -2.88 -23.82
C ARG A 242 -1.52 -2.96 -25.01
N LEU A 243 -1.34 -2.12 -26.03
CA LEU A 243 -2.15 -2.10 -27.25
C LEU A 243 -1.41 -2.81 -28.38
N ASP A 244 -2.11 -3.58 -29.21
CA ASP A 244 -1.51 -4.31 -30.35
C ASP A 244 -1.00 -3.40 -31.48
N ASP A 245 -1.55 -2.17 -31.61
CA ASP A 245 -1.07 -1.12 -32.52
C ASP A 245 -1.20 0.25 -31.83
N PRO A 246 -0.25 0.61 -30.94
CA PRO A 246 -0.39 1.82 -30.17
C PRO A 246 -0.21 3.05 -31.06
N PRO A 247 -1.13 4.03 -31.00
CA PRO A 247 -0.88 5.33 -31.59
C PRO A 247 0.35 5.96 -30.94
N ASN A 248 1.20 6.61 -31.75
CA ASN A 248 2.42 7.29 -31.29
C ASN A 248 2.09 8.59 -30.55
N TYR A 249 1.39 8.46 -29.42
CA TYR A 249 1.05 9.57 -28.55
C TYR A 249 2.24 9.94 -27.66
N CYS A 250 2.53 11.23 -27.56
CA CYS A 250 3.49 11.78 -26.60
C CYS A 250 2.81 12.30 -25.33
N LYS A 251 1.48 12.44 -25.35
CA LYS A 251 0.66 12.86 -24.22
C LYS A 251 -0.77 12.34 -24.40
N ILE A 252 -1.33 11.79 -23.33
CA ILE A 252 -2.72 11.33 -23.23
C ILE A 252 -3.42 12.16 -22.18
N ARG A 253 -4.64 12.60 -22.49
CA ARG A 253 -5.54 13.26 -21.56
C ARG A 253 -6.84 12.49 -21.50
N LEU A 254 -7.28 12.14 -20.30
CA LEU A 254 -8.57 11.54 -20.03
C LEU A 254 -9.40 12.56 -19.24
N THR A 255 -10.62 12.84 -19.69
CA THR A 255 -11.59 13.61 -18.90
C THR A 255 -12.80 12.75 -18.60
N PHE A 256 -13.24 12.73 -17.34
CA PHE A 256 -14.29 11.85 -16.87
C PHE A 256 -15.22 12.55 -15.88
N GLN A 257 -16.47 12.12 -15.87
CA GLN A 257 -17.48 12.52 -14.91
C GLN A 257 -18.49 11.37 -14.78
N GLY A 258 -19.04 11.21 -13.59
CA GLY A 258 -19.84 10.02 -13.31
C GLY A 258 -20.66 10.12 -12.04
N GLU A 259 -21.66 9.27 -11.96
CA GLU A 259 -22.37 8.99 -10.71
C GLU A 259 -21.78 7.71 -10.13
N SER A 260 -21.64 7.67 -8.82
CA SER A 260 -20.95 6.58 -8.16
C SER A 260 -21.54 6.33 -6.78
N THR A 261 -21.32 5.14 -6.25
CA THR A 261 -21.86 4.73 -4.94
C THR A 261 -20.78 3.99 -4.17
N ALA A 262 -20.45 4.49 -2.99
CA ALA A 262 -19.66 3.76 -2.00
C ALA A 262 -20.61 3.06 -1.04
N SER A 263 -20.34 1.80 -0.67
CA SER A 263 -21.19 1.04 0.23
C SER A 263 -20.43 -0.02 1.01
N ILE A 264 -20.99 -0.41 2.16
CA ILE A 264 -20.50 -1.50 2.99
C ILE A 264 -21.53 -2.63 2.95
N THR A 265 -21.12 -3.82 2.53
CA THR A 265 -22.01 -4.97 2.43
C THR A 265 -22.51 -5.41 3.80
N GLU A 266 -23.80 -5.80 3.88
CA GLU A 266 -24.39 -6.44 5.06
C GLU A 266 -24.50 -7.96 4.83
N GLY A 267 -23.43 -8.67 5.16
CA GLY A 267 -23.35 -10.13 5.08
C GLY A 267 -24.40 -10.84 5.95
N THR A 268 -24.92 -11.95 5.43
CA THR A 268 -25.97 -12.74 6.11
C THR A 268 -25.38 -13.88 6.95
N GLY A 269 -26.20 -14.58 7.74
CA GLY A 269 -25.75 -15.74 8.50
C GLY A 269 -25.16 -16.89 7.67
N ALA A 270 -25.37 -16.90 6.34
CA ALA A 270 -24.71 -17.85 5.44
C ALA A 270 -23.18 -17.66 5.41
N GLU A 271 -22.72 -16.41 5.50
CA GLU A 271 -21.31 -16.04 5.55
C GLU A 271 -20.63 -16.55 6.83
N LEU A 272 -21.42 -16.68 7.91
CA LEU A 272 -20.95 -17.13 9.23
C LEU A 272 -21.06 -18.64 9.43
N SER A 273 -21.21 -19.42 8.36
CA SER A 273 -21.34 -20.89 8.44
C SER A 273 -20.20 -21.59 9.20
N THR A 274 -19.04 -20.95 9.31
CA THR A 274 -17.88 -21.45 10.07
C THR A 274 -17.77 -20.85 11.48
N GLN A 275 -18.66 -19.97 11.92
CA GLN A 275 -18.61 -19.34 13.24
C GLN A 275 -19.47 -20.08 14.25
N SER A 276 -19.13 -20.00 15.54
CA SER A 276 -19.96 -20.57 16.61
C SER A 276 -21.10 -19.65 17.04
N SER A 277 -21.06 -18.36 16.66
CA SER A 277 -22.07 -17.34 16.98
C SER A 277 -22.34 -16.36 15.83
N ASP A 278 -23.50 -15.70 15.90
CA ASP A 278 -23.91 -14.64 14.96
C ASP A 278 -23.39 -13.24 15.37
N ASP A 279 -22.44 -13.17 16.29
CA ASP A 279 -21.89 -11.90 16.80
C ASP A 279 -21.15 -11.10 15.71
N ARG A 280 -20.67 -11.75 14.64
CA ARG A 280 -20.08 -11.13 13.45
C ARG A 280 -21.06 -10.94 12.29
N LEU A 281 -22.38 -10.96 12.54
CA LEU A 281 -23.39 -10.68 11.50
C LEU A 281 -23.10 -9.35 10.79
N GLY A 282 -23.19 -9.34 9.46
CA GLY A 282 -22.75 -8.24 8.60
C GLY A 282 -21.41 -8.49 7.90
N ALA A 283 -20.50 -9.26 8.51
CA ALA A 283 -19.24 -9.63 7.86
C ALA A 283 -19.45 -10.64 6.72
N VAL A 284 -18.54 -10.63 5.76
CA VAL A 284 -18.52 -11.57 4.63
C VAL A 284 -17.34 -12.54 4.73
N LYS A 285 -17.50 -13.72 4.13
CA LYS A 285 -16.44 -14.71 4.03
C LYS A 285 -15.67 -14.53 2.72
N ILE A 286 -14.35 -14.36 2.82
CA ILE A 286 -13.46 -14.22 1.67
C ILE A 286 -12.29 -15.19 1.79
N ARG A 287 -11.75 -15.67 0.65
CA ARG A 287 -10.51 -16.46 0.65
C ARG A 287 -9.32 -15.51 0.55
N GLY A 288 -8.27 -15.73 1.34
CA GLY A 288 -7.01 -14.97 1.22
C GLY A 288 -6.07 -15.57 0.17
N GLY A 289 -4.90 -14.96 -0.03
CA GLY A 289 -3.93 -15.39 -1.06
C GLY A 289 -3.40 -16.83 -0.87
N GLN A 290 -3.55 -17.42 0.31
CA GLN A 290 -3.21 -18.82 0.59
C GLN A 290 -4.38 -19.81 0.38
N GLY A 291 -5.55 -19.31 -0.05
CA GLY A 291 -6.77 -20.11 -0.29
C GLY A 291 -7.61 -20.40 0.95
N MET A 292 -7.18 -19.94 2.13
CA MET A 292 -7.90 -20.12 3.39
C MET A 292 -8.98 -19.05 3.57
N SER A 293 -10.06 -19.39 4.29
CA SER A 293 -11.20 -18.50 4.50
C SER A 293 -11.00 -17.57 5.70
N TRP A 294 -11.34 -16.31 5.52
CA TRP A 294 -11.28 -15.23 6.51
C TRP A 294 -12.65 -14.55 6.62
N LEU A 295 -12.86 -13.83 7.72
CA LEU A 295 -13.99 -12.89 7.84
C LEU A 295 -13.49 -11.46 7.67
N ALA A 296 -14.20 -10.71 6.83
CA ALA A 296 -13.84 -9.36 6.46
C ALA A 296 -15.05 -8.42 6.38
N VAL A 297 -14.76 -7.13 6.44
CA VAL A 297 -15.65 -6.07 5.95
C VAL A 297 -15.43 -5.93 4.46
N GLU A 298 -16.51 -6.01 3.68
CA GLU A 298 -16.49 -5.73 2.25
C GLU A 298 -16.96 -4.31 1.98
N SER A 299 -16.05 -3.52 1.41
CA SER A 299 -16.31 -2.16 0.92
C SER A 299 -16.41 -2.23 -0.61
N VAL A 300 -17.53 -1.76 -1.15
CA VAL A 300 -17.83 -1.77 -2.58
C VAL A 300 -17.96 -0.33 -3.06
N ASN A 301 -17.21 0.04 -4.09
CA ASN A 301 -17.28 1.33 -4.74
C ASN A 301 -17.61 1.16 -6.23
N ASP A 302 -18.88 1.42 -6.57
CA ASP A 302 -19.39 1.38 -7.93
C ASP A 302 -19.24 2.75 -8.60
N MET A 303 -18.48 2.81 -9.67
CA MET A 303 -18.14 4.02 -10.41
C MET A 303 -18.65 3.93 -11.84
N SER A 304 -19.72 4.68 -12.15
CA SER A 304 -20.31 4.71 -13.49
C SER A 304 -19.98 6.01 -14.21
N PHE A 305 -19.21 5.89 -15.29
CA PHE A 305 -18.82 6.99 -16.17
C PHE A 305 -19.69 6.99 -17.43
N SER A 306 -20.78 7.77 -17.36
CA SER A 306 -21.72 7.96 -18.48
C SER A 306 -21.07 8.48 -19.77
N GLN A 307 -19.97 9.22 -19.63
CA GLN A 307 -19.11 9.65 -20.71
C GLN A 307 -17.70 9.92 -20.16
N PHE A 308 -16.68 9.34 -20.81
CA PHE A 308 -15.31 9.78 -20.69
C PHE A 308 -14.72 10.06 -22.06
N ASP A 309 -13.83 11.05 -22.15
CA ASP A 309 -13.16 11.43 -23.39
C ASP A 309 -11.65 11.19 -23.24
N VAL A 310 -11.09 10.37 -24.12
CA VAL A 310 -9.64 10.14 -24.24
C VAL A 310 -9.13 10.96 -25.41
N SER A 311 -8.19 11.87 -25.16
CA SER A 311 -7.55 12.69 -26.17
C SER A 311 -6.05 12.39 -26.26
N GLY A 312 -5.58 12.15 -27.47
CA GLY A 312 -4.17 11.88 -27.77
C GLY A 312 -3.48 13.06 -28.48
N HIS A 313 -2.20 13.25 -28.17
CA HIS A 313 -1.32 14.26 -28.76
C HIS A 313 -0.15 13.57 -29.46
N TYR A 314 0.22 14.00 -30.67
CA TYR A 314 1.35 13.42 -31.43
C TYR A 314 2.58 14.31 -31.39
N PRO A 315 3.79 13.75 -31.55
CA PRO A 315 5.00 14.52 -31.71
C PRO A 315 5.04 15.19 -33.09
N ILE A 316 5.15 16.53 -33.11
CA ILE A 316 5.32 17.34 -34.33
C ILE A 316 6.66 18.07 -34.24
N ALA A 317 7.56 17.79 -35.19
CA ALA A 317 8.91 18.36 -35.23
C ALA A 317 9.68 18.18 -33.90
N SER A 318 9.60 16.97 -33.35
CA SER A 318 10.26 16.58 -32.08
C SER A 318 9.77 17.33 -30.83
N LYS A 319 8.54 17.84 -30.86
CA LYS A 319 7.83 18.39 -29.70
C LYS A 319 6.43 17.82 -29.63
N CYS A 320 5.93 17.56 -28.43
CA CYS A 320 4.54 17.14 -28.27
C CYS A 320 3.60 18.28 -28.70
N SER A 321 2.54 17.96 -29.46
CA SER A 321 1.59 18.98 -29.93
C SER A 321 0.80 19.58 -28.76
N ASP A 322 0.56 20.89 -28.76
CA ASP A 322 -0.32 21.53 -27.75
C ASP A 322 -1.81 21.29 -28.04
N PHE A 323 -2.14 20.87 -29.26
CA PHE A 323 -3.50 20.56 -29.67
C PHE A 323 -3.75 19.06 -29.67
N THR A 324 -4.95 18.69 -29.21
CA THR A 324 -5.50 17.33 -29.30
C THR A 324 -5.69 16.97 -30.76
N THR A 325 -5.16 15.83 -31.18
CA THR A 325 -5.28 15.38 -32.57
C THR A 325 -6.46 14.44 -32.74
N ASP A 326 -6.59 13.48 -31.81
CA ASP A 326 -7.68 12.54 -31.76
C ASP A 326 -8.42 12.69 -30.43
N THR A 327 -9.74 12.49 -30.44
CA THR A 327 -10.53 12.39 -29.22
C THR A 327 -11.55 11.29 -29.41
N THR A 328 -11.53 10.34 -28.49
CA THR A 328 -12.42 9.19 -28.49
C THR A 328 -13.26 9.22 -27.24
N THR A 329 -14.57 9.22 -27.45
CA THR A 329 -15.55 9.14 -26.36
C THR A 329 -15.87 7.67 -26.07
N GLY A 330 -15.99 7.35 -24.79
CA GLY A 330 -16.38 6.04 -24.29
C GLY A 330 -17.29 6.12 -23.08
N GLN A 331 -17.72 4.95 -22.64
CA GLN A 331 -18.46 4.74 -21.39
C GLN A 331 -17.77 3.64 -20.60
N ALA A 332 -17.70 3.78 -19.29
CA ALA A 332 -17.08 2.77 -18.43
C ALA A 332 -17.85 2.63 -17.13
N ASP A 333 -18.01 1.39 -16.69
CA ASP A 333 -18.48 1.03 -15.37
C ASP A 333 -17.35 0.26 -14.69
N LEU A 334 -16.96 0.71 -13.49
CA LEU A 334 -15.93 0.09 -12.68
C LEU A 334 -16.51 -0.22 -11.31
N THR A 335 -16.23 -1.40 -10.78
CA THR A 335 -16.58 -1.79 -9.42
C THR A 335 -15.30 -2.17 -8.70
N LEU A 336 -14.93 -1.36 -7.71
CA LEU A 336 -13.80 -1.61 -6.83
C LEU A 336 -14.31 -2.21 -5.52
N THR A 337 -13.93 -3.45 -5.24
CA THR A 337 -14.28 -4.14 -4.00
C THR A 337 -13.02 -4.39 -3.18
N SER A 338 -13.06 -4.09 -1.88
CA SER A 338 -11.96 -4.35 -0.96
C SER A 338 -12.44 -5.08 0.28
N TRP A 339 -11.64 -6.06 0.74
CA TRP A 339 -11.95 -6.85 1.94
C TRP A 339 -10.94 -6.57 3.03
N LYS A 340 -11.39 -5.91 4.12
CA LYS A 340 -10.57 -5.63 5.30
C LYS A 340 -10.84 -6.63 6.41
N GLU A 341 -9.79 -7.31 6.89
CA GLU A 341 -9.88 -8.34 7.92
C GLU A 341 -10.32 -7.75 9.27
N LEU A 342 -11.19 -8.47 9.99
CA LEU A 342 -11.84 -7.90 11.18
C LEU A 342 -10.93 -7.68 12.39
N ARG A 343 -9.89 -8.49 12.59
CA ARG A 343 -9.05 -8.49 13.81
C ARG A 343 -7.79 -7.64 13.64
N GLU A 344 -6.96 -7.97 12.67
CA GLU A 344 -5.69 -7.31 12.34
C GLU A 344 -5.90 -6.10 11.43
N GLN A 345 -7.10 -5.90 10.87
CA GLN A 345 -7.44 -4.71 10.08
C GLN A 345 -6.60 -4.55 8.80
N VAL A 346 -6.05 -5.66 8.31
CA VAL A 346 -5.27 -5.73 7.07
C VAL A 346 -6.22 -5.96 5.89
N VAL A 347 -5.93 -5.32 4.75
CA VAL A 347 -6.63 -5.59 3.49
C VAL A 347 -6.20 -6.96 2.97
N LEU A 348 -7.14 -7.91 2.93
CA LEU A 348 -6.88 -9.27 2.46
C LEU A 348 -6.83 -9.35 0.95
N ALA A 349 -7.72 -8.63 0.29
CA ALA A 349 -7.86 -8.63 -1.15
C ALA A 349 -8.49 -7.34 -1.67
N THR A 350 -8.22 -7.04 -2.93
CA THR A 350 -8.87 -5.99 -3.70
C THR A 350 -9.23 -6.52 -5.08
N GLU A 351 -10.46 -6.31 -5.52
CA GLU A 351 -10.98 -6.69 -6.82
C GLU A 351 -11.44 -5.45 -7.57
N LEU A 352 -11.02 -5.34 -8.83
CA LEU A 352 -11.47 -4.32 -9.77
C LEU A 352 -12.12 -5.03 -10.96
N ASP A 353 -13.44 -4.96 -11.02
CA ASP A 353 -14.19 -5.28 -12.22
C ASP A 353 -14.35 -4.02 -13.07
N PHE A 354 -14.13 -4.15 -14.37
CA PHE A 354 -14.36 -3.04 -15.30
C PHE A 354 -15.02 -3.53 -16.58
N ALA A 355 -15.95 -2.72 -17.07
CA ALA A 355 -16.54 -2.84 -18.38
C ALA A 355 -16.46 -1.47 -19.06
N ALA A 356 -15.74 -1.38 -20.17
CA ALA A 356 -15.57 -0.14 -20.91
C ALA A 356 -15.88 -0.34 -22.40
N THR A 357 -16.58 0.61 -22.98
CA THR A 357 -16.79 0.68 -24.43
C THR A 357 -16.09 1.92 -24.96
N LEU A 358 -15.14 1.72 -25.88
CA LEU A 358 -14.40 2.80 -26.51
C LEU A 358 -14.50 2.67 -28.03
N SER A 359 -15.11 3.66 -28.68
CA SER A 359 -15.44 3.61 -30.12
C SER A 359 -16.28 2.38 -30.51
N ALA A 360 -15.64 1.36 -31.07
CA ALA A 360 -16.25 0.13 -31.58
C ALA A 360 -15.63 -1.10 -30.93
N THR A 361 -15.01 -0.96 -29.75
CA THR A 361 -14.41 -2.07 -29.02
C THR A 361 -14.95 -2.08 -27.61
N ALA A 362 -15.43 -3.24 -27.17
CA ALA A 362 -15.81 -3.51 -25.79
C ALA A 362 -14.64 -4.19 -25.08
N TYR A 363 -14.36 -3.71 -23.87
CA TYR A 363 -13.37 -4.23 -22.94
C TYR A 363 -14.11 -4.66 -21.69
N GLU A 364 -13.88 -5.89 -21.25
CA GLU A 364 -14.42 -6.43 -20.01
C GLU A 364 -13.27 -7.13 -19.29
N GLY A 365 -13.09 -6.86 -18.02
CA GLY A 365 -12.03 -7.51 -17.28
C GLY A 365 -12.18 -7.40 -15.78
N THR A 366 -11.41 -8.24 -15.12
CA THR A 366 -11.32 -8.33 -13.66
C THR A 366 -9.84 -8.37 -13.30
N ALA A 367 -9.44 -7.54 -12.34
CA ALA A 367 -8.13 -7.59 -11.71
C ALA A 367 -8.32 -7.86 -10.23
N PHE A 368 -7.64 -8.87 -9.70
CA PHE A 368 -7.77 -9.30 -8.32
C PHE A 368 -6.38 -9.39 -7.69
N THR A 369 -6.20 -8.77 -6.53
CA THR A 369 -4.93 -8.75 -5.79
C THR A 369 -5.14 -9.19 -4.35
N TYR A 370 -4.12 -9.81 -3.75
CA TYR A 370 -4.10 -10.23 -2.36
C TYR A 370 -3.01 -9.50 -1.59
N GLY A 371 -3.33 -8.94 -0.44
CA GLY A 371 -2.36 -8.41 0.52
C GLY A 371 -1.52 -7.20 0.09
N VAL A 372 -1.52 -6.82 -1.20
CA VAL A 372 -0.97 -5.56 -1.67
C VAL A 372 -2.01 -4.47 -1.44
N GLY A 373 -1.63 -3.43 -0.69
CA GLY A 373 -2.49 -2.29 -0.41
C GLY A 373 -2.77 -1.54 -1.71
N GLY A 374 -3.89 -1.89 -2.34
CA GLY A 374 -4.55 -1.20 -3.45
C GLY A 374 -4.13 -1.64 -4.87
N ILE A 375 -4.85 -1.09 -5.85
CA ILE A 375 -4.75 -1.46 -7.28
C ILE A 375 -3.55 -0.82 -7.98
N PHE A 376 -2.85 0.12 -7.33
CA PHE A 376 -1.77 0.87 -7.95
C PHE A 376 -0.39 0.22 -7.79
N GLY A 377 -0.31 -0.93 -7.13
CA GLY A 377 0.93 -1.71 -6.98
C GLY A 377 2.05 -0.83 -6.43
N ASP A 378 3.16 -0.77 -7.18
CA ASP A 378 4.40 -0.06 -6.85
C ASP A 378 4.20 1.43 -6.48
N LEU A 379 3.13 2.09 -6.96
CA LEU A 379 2.89 3.51 -6.61
C LEU A 379 2.37 3.70 -5.17
N GLU A 380 1.60 2.73 -4.66
CA GLU A 380 1.23 2.67 -3.23
C GLU A 380 2.38 2.15 -2.36
N GLU A 381 3.32 1.40 -2.94
CA GLU A 381 4.56 0.98 -2.28
C GLU A 381 5.55 2.15 -2.11
N LEU A 382 5.74 2.96 -3.17
CA LEU A 382 6.55 4.19 -3.14
C LEU A 382 5.97 5.25 -2.20
N SER A 383 4.64 5.29 -2.07
CA SER A 383 3.93 6.26 -1.24
C SER A 383 2.61 5.67 -0.71
N PRO A 384 2.65 5.04 0.48
CA PRO A 384 1.48 4.44 1.10
C PRO A 384 0.35 5.44 1.24
N GLY A 385 -0.86 5.04 0.85
CA GLY A 385 -2.06 5.87 0.98
C GLY A 385 -2.38 6.76 -0.21
N LEU A 386 -1.62 6.72 -1.31
CA LEU A 386 -2.02 7.41 -2.55
C LEU A 386 -3.33 6.86 -3.13
N GLY A 387 -3.65 5.57 -2.97
CA GLY A 387 -4.94 5.03 -3.42
C GLY A 387 -6.16 5.64 -2.75
N MET A 388 -6.03 6.33 -1.62
CA MET A 388 -7.16 7.05 -1.01
C MET A 388 -7.69 8.20 -1.87
N VAL A 389 -6.98 8.58 -2.94
CA VAL A 389 -7.43 9.63 -3.85
C VAL A 389 -8.47 9.17 -4.86
N ILE A 390 -8.68 7.87 -5.09
CA ILE A 390 -9.63 7.39 -6.12
C ILE A 390 -11.06 7.16 -5.62
N ALA A 391 -11.26 7.19 -4.30
CA ALA A 391 -12.56 7.02 -3.67
C ALA A 391 -12.76 8.07 -2.56
N PRO A 392 -14.01 8.31 -2.13
CA PRO A 392 -14.26 9.16 -0.97
C PRO A 392 -13.58 8.61 0.28
N VAL A 393 -12.82 9.47 0.99
CA VAL A 393 -12.07 9.07 2.18
C VAL A 393 -13.01 8.61 3.31
N GLU A 394 -12.74 7.42 3.85
CA GLU A 394 -13.34 6.90 5.08
C GLU A 394 -12.79 7.66 6.29
N LEU A 395 -13.67 8.37 7.01
CA LEU A 395 -13.23 9.31 8.06
C LEU A 395 -12.60 8.59 9.24
N THR A 396 -13.15 7.45 9.65
CA THR A 396 -12.60 6.68 10.78
C THR A 396 -11.25 6.08 10.44
N ASP A 397 -11.04 5.61 9.20
CA ASP A 397 -9.75 5.06 8.78
C ASP A 397 -8.68 6.17 8.67
N PHE A 398 -9.06 7.33 8.13
CA PHE A 398 -8.13 8.44 7.93
C PHE A 398 -7.83 9.24 9.22
N PHE A 399 -8.84 9.54 10.04
CA PHE A 399 -8.66 10.35 11.26
C PHE A 399 -8.50 9.52 12.53
N GLY A 400 -8.85 8.22 12.50
CA GLY A 400 -8.90 7.40 13.70
C GLY A 400 -9.79 8.02 14.77
N ASN A 401 -9.28 8.06 16.00
CA ASN A 401 -9.95 8.68 17.15
C ASN A 401 -9.63 10.19 17.30
N ALA A 402 -9.11 10.85 16.26
CA ALA A 402 -8.75 12.26 16.34
C ALA A 402 -10.00 13.14 16.53
N TYR A 403 -9.87 14.13 17.42
CA TYR A 403 -10.94 15.08 17.68
C TYR A 403 -10.86 16.24 16.68
N ILE A 404 -11.85 16.35 15.79
CA ILE A 404 -11.86 17.35 14.73
C ILE A 404 -12.29 18.70 15.32
N THR A 405 -11.31 19.55 15.61
CA THR A 405 -11.50 20.93 16.06
C THR A 405 -10.76 21.90 15.17
N LYS A 406 -11.03 23.20 15.34
CA LYS A 406 -10.23 24.26 14.72
C LYS A 406 -8.74 24.06 15.01
N ASP A 407 -7.92 24.19 13.97
CA ASP A 407 -6.46 24.06 14.03
C ASP A 407 -5.95 22.66 14.46
N ALA A 408 -6.83 21.64 14.49
CA ALA A 408 -6.39 20.25 14.70
C ALA A 408 -5.52 19.79 13.52
N THR A 409 -4.50 19.00 13.84
CA THR A 409 -3.56 18.44 12.87
C THR A 409 -3.28 16.98 13.20
N GLY A 410 -2.93 16.19 12.20
CA GLY A 410 -2.49 14.83 12.40
C GLY A 410 -1.86 14.25 11.15
N THR A 411 -1.51 12.98 11.24
CA THR A 411 -0.89 12.23 10.15
C THR A 411 -1.58 10.88 10.02
N SER A 412 -1.86 10.44 8.80
CA SER A 412 -2.44 9.13 8.52
C SER A 412 -1.96 8.62 7.17
N SER A 413 -1.41 7.41 7.13
CA SER A 413 -0.98 6.72 5.90
C SER A 413 -0.25 7.63 4.91
N GLY A 414 0.85 8.27 5.34
CA GLY A 414 1.63 9.19 4.49
C GLY A 414 1.08 10.62 4.36
N TRP A 415 -0.18 10.87 4.72
CA TRP A 415 -0.83 12.18 4.63
C TRP A 415 -0.70 13.00 5.92
N GLU A 416 -0.24 14.24 5.79
CA GLU A 416 -0.29 15.24 6.85
C GLU A 416 -1.54 16.09 6.66
N TRP A 417 -2.44 16.10 7.63
CA TRP A 417 -3.72 16.82 7.55
C TRP A 417 -3.84 17.91 8.59
N ARG A 418 -4.58 18.97 8.24
CA ARG A 418 -4.90 20.08 9.13
C ARG A 418 -6.31 20.62 8.90
N VAL A 419 -7.00 20.95 9.98
CA VAL A 419 -8.29 21.65 9.94
C VAL A 419 -8.01 23.13 9.66
N THR A 420 -8.45 23.61 8.50
CA THR A 420 -8.21 24.99 8.05
C THR A 420 -9.34 25.95 8.46
N GLY A 421 -10.50 25.41 8.80
CA GLY A 421 -11.63 26.17 9.30
C GLY A 421 -12.94 25.46 9.03
N SER A 422 -14.01 26.24 8.95
CA SER A 422 -15.33 25.77 8.57
C SER A 422 -15.84 26.50 7.35
N GLU A 423 -16.57 25.78 6.51
CA GLU A 423 -17.15 26.31 5.29
C GLU A 423 -18.59 25.82 5.15
N LYS A 424 -19.47 26.69 4.64
CA LYS A 424 -20.86 26.34 4.40
C LYS A 424 -21.01 25.84 2.97
N ILE A 425 -21.32 24.55 2.81
CA ILE A 425 -21.65 23.94 1.53
C ILE A 425 -23.16 23.72 1.48
N GLY A 426 -23.83 24.39 0.54
CA GLY A 426 -25.30 24.40 0.48
C GLY A 426 -25.91 25.00 1.75
N SER A 427 -26.66 24.19 2.50
CA SER A 427 -27.28 24.56 3.79
C SER A 427 -26.46 24.18 5.01
N THR A 428 -25.46 23.31 4.87
CA THR A 428 -24.76 22.65 5.98
C THR A 428 -23.39 23.29 6.21
N ASN A 429 -23.06 23.57 7.46
CA ASN A 429 -21.72 24.00 7.85
C ASN A 429 -20.87 22.74 8.03
N MET A 430 -19.69 22.69 7.41
CA MET A 430 -18.80 21.54 7.45
C MET A 430 -17.39 21.96 7.88
N TRP A 431 -16.65 21.05 8.50
CA TRP A 431 -15.24 21.26 8.79
C TRP A 431 -14.42 21.08 7.53
N LYS A 432 -13.56 22.06 7.21
CA LYS A 432 -12.66 22.02 6.06
C LYS A 432 -11.28 21.52 6.50
N VAL A 433 -10.85 20.41 5.92
CA VAL A 433 -9.56 19.79 6.19
C VAL A 433 -8.75 19.77 4.91
N THR A 434 -7.48 20.16 5.00
CA THR A 434 -6.53 20.03 3.89
C THR A 434 -5.48 19.02 4.29
N ALA A 435 -5.19 18.07 3.41
CA ALA A 435 -4.16 17.08 3.59
C ALA A 435 -3.15 17.13 2.44
N SER A 436 -1.88 16.90 2.75
CA SER A 436 -0.78 16.81 1.78
C SER A 436 0.05 15.56 2.02
N HIS A 437 0.40 14.84 0.97
CA HIS A 437 1.22 13.64 1.07
C HIS A 437 2.67 14.02 1.40
N ARG A 438 3.22 13.42 2.46
CA ARG A 438 4.57 13.70 2.95
C ARG A 438 5.62 13.21 1.96
N ASP A 439 5.52 11.97 1.51
CA ASP A 439 6.59 11.34 0.74
C ASP A 439 6.72 11.95 -0.67
N VAL A 440 5.62 12.18 -1.39
CA VAL A 440 5.62 12.93 -2.66
C VAL A 440 6.31 14.30 -2.54
N ARG A 441 6.07 15.01 -1.42
CA ARG A 441 6.68 16.31 -1.12
C ARG A 441 8.16 16.17 -0.75
N ASP A 442 8.49 15.27 0.16
CA ASP A 442 9.80 15.14 0.78
C ASP A 442 10.82 14.47 -0.16
N PHE A 443 10.34 13.58 -1.04
CA PHE A 443 11.11 12.98 -2.14
C PHE A 443 11.07 13.81 -3.43
N CYS A 444 10.42 14.97 -3.43
CA CYS A 444 10.40 15.87 -4.59
C CYS A 444 9.83 15.24 -5.87
N LEU A 445 8.85 14.35 -5.73
CA LEU A 445 8.19 13.68 -6.84
C LEU A 445 7.09 14.55 -7.45
N GLY A 446 6.72 15.66 -6.80
CA GLY A 446 5.69 16.58 -7.25
C GLY A 446 4.84 17.08 -6.08
N TYR A 447 3.52 17.06 -6.22
CA TYR A 447 2.59 17.36 -5.14
C TYR A 447 1.39 16.42 -5.17
N ALA A 448 0.91 16.05 -3.99
CA ALA A 448 -0.34 15.33 -3.81
C ALA A 448 -1.08 15.99 -2.65
N THR A 449 -2.21 16.62 -2.96
CA THR A 449 -3.02 17.35 -2.00
C THR A 449 -4.49 16.98 -2.15
N MET A 450 -5.18 16.91 -1.03
CA MET A 450 -6.63 16.78 -1.02
C MET A 450 -7.24 17.78 -0.04
N THR A 451 -8.41 18.30 -0.38
CA THR A 451 -9.22 19.09 0.55
C THR A 451 -10.55 18.40 0.75
N MET A 452 -10.91 18.15 2.00
CA MET A 452 -12.10 17.43 2.41
C MET A 452 -13.02 18.35 3.22
N TRP A 453 -14.32 18.15 3.05
CA TRP A 453 -15.35 18.79 3.87
C TRP A 453 -16.08 17.70 4.65
N LEU A 454 -16.02 17.80 5.96
CA LEU A 454 -16.47 16.77 6.88
C LEU A 454 -17.82 17.15 7.49
N ASP A 455 -18.71 16.17 7.52
CA ASP A 455 -20.03 16.22 8.11
C ASP A 455 -20.09 15.19 9.24
N ALA A 456 -20.55 15.59 10.43
CA ALA A 456 -20.47 14.73 11.63
C ALA A 456 -21.34 13.47 11.52
N ASP A 457 -22.41 13.53 10.72
CA ASP A 457 -23.34 12.41 10.52
C ASP A 457 -22.89 11.43 9.42
N SER A 458 -21.75 11.71 8.77
CA SER A 458 -21.24 10.99 7.61
C SER A 458 -19.96 10.22 7.95
N PRO A 459 -19.89 8.90 7.68
CA PRO A 459 -18.66 8.14 7.87
C PRO A 459 -17.64 8.35 6.73
N TRP A 460 -18.06 8.98 5.62
CA TRP A 460 -17.19 9.42 4.51
C TRP A 460 -17.16 10.95 4.37
N ALA A 461 -16.13 11.47 3.70
CA ALA A 461 -16.04 12.88 3.33
C ALA A 461 -17.24 13.32 2.46
N ALA A 462 -17.93 14.39 2.87
CA ALA A 462 -19.12 14.86 2.16
C ALA A 462 -18.78 15.57 0.83
N ARG A 463 -17.59 16.17 0.77
CA ARG A 463 -16.98 16.66 -0.46
C ARG A 463 -15.48 16.45 -0.36
N GLN A 464 -14.83 16.13 -1.47
CA GLN A 464 -13.39 15.95 -1.54
C GLN A 464 -12.88 16.45 -2.89
N THR A 465 -11.89 17.33 -2.89
CA THR A 465 -11.17 17.77 -4.10
C THR A 465 -9.78 17.19 -4.05
N VAL A 466 -9.39 16.46 -5.09
CA VAL A 466 -8.09 15.81 -5.24
C VAL A 466 -7.28 16.55 -6.29
N ASP A 467 -6.01 16.78 -5.96
CA ASP A 467 -5.06 17.43 -6.84
C ASP A 467 -3.67 16.76 -6.67
N VAL A 468 -3.32 15.91 -7.63
CA VAL A 468 -2.08 15.12 -7.64
C VAL A 468 -1.33 15.37 -8.94
N ALA A 469 -0.05 15.67 -8.84
CA ALA A 469 0.87 15.73 -9.97
C ALA A 469 2.21 15.13 -9.56
N ILE A 470 2.66 14.15 -10.34
CA ILE A 470 3.94 13.47 -10.21
C ILE A 470 4.76 13.79 -11.46
N SER A 471 5.96 14.34 -11.28
CA SER A 471 6.83 14.70 -12.40
C SER A 471 8.30 14.58 -12.02
N SER A 472 9.10 14.12 -12.98
CA SER A 472 10.56 14.13 -12.92
C SER A 472 11.16 15.47 -13.38
N SER A 473 10.36 16.48 -13.72
CA SER A 473 10.85 17.74 -14.30
C SER A 473 11.50 18.70 -13.29
N GLU A 474 12.61 19.33 -13.67
CA GLU A 474 13.34 20.33 -12.86
C GLU A 474 12.45 21.50 -12.36
N ALA A 475 11.37 21.81 -13.09
CA ALA A 475 10.43 22.89 -12.74
C ALA A 475 9.60 22.57 -11.48
N SER A 476 9.19 21.31 -11.34
CA SER A 476 8.49 20.80 -10.15
C SER A 476 9.42 20.66 -8.94
N GLN A 477 10.73 20.53 -9.18
CA GLN A 477 11.78 20.34 -8.18
C GLN A 477 12.47 21.66 -7.75
N SER A 478 11.92 22.82 -8.11
CA SER A 478 12.56 24.14 -7.89
C SER A 478 12.81 24.52 -6.42
N SER A 479 12.17 23.82 -5.47
CA SER A 479 12.36 23.99 -4.02
C SER A 479 13.25 22.90 -3.39
N CYS A 480 13.71 21.94 -4.18
CA CYS A 480 14.43 20.75 -3.73
C CYS A 480 15.94 20.95 -3.75
N SER A 481 16.64 20.26 -2.85
CA SER A 481 18.11 20.34 -2.80
C SER A 481 18.75 19.53 -3.94
N ALA A 482 19.92 19.96 -4.42
CA ALA A 482 20.59 19.39 -5.60
C ALA A 482 20.99 17.90 -5.50
N TRP A 483 20.95 17.31 -4.31
CA TRP A 483 21.17 15.86 -4.11
C TRP A 483 19.87 15.05 -4.20
N GLN A 484 18.72 15.62 -3.80
CA GLN A 484 17.40 14.99 -3.95
C GLN A 484 16.99 14.89 -5.42
N GLN A 485 17.31 15.92 -6.22
CA GLN A 485 17.03 15.96 -7.66
C GLN A 485 17.67 14.80 -8.44
N ARG A 486 18.87 14.33 -8.03
CA ARG A 486 19.58 13.24 -8.72
C ARG A 486 19.13 11.83 -8.33
N GLY A 487 18.39 11.68 -7.23
CA GLY A 487 17.83 10.40 -6.80
C GLY A 487 16.51 10.06 -7.52
N VAL A 488 15.72 11.09 -7.86
CA VAL A 488 14.43 10.97 -8.55
C VAL A 488 14.61 10.50 -10.00
N ASP A 489 15.63 11.00 -10.71
CA ASP A 489 15.95 10.64 -12.10
C ASP A 489 16.33 9.16 -12.30
N ALA A 490 16.60 8.41 -11.23
CA ALA A 490 16.95 6.99 -11.29
C ALA A 490 15.77 6.05 -11.05
N VAL A 491 14.61 6.57 -10.61
CA VAL A 491 13.46 5.77 -10.14
C VAL A 491 12.17 6.08 -10.91
N LEU A 492 11.93 7.34 -11.29
CA LEU A 492 10.71 7.71 -12.01
C LEU A 492 10.92 7.77 -13.53
N PRO A 493 9.95 7.31 -14.34
CA PRO A 493 9.92 7.56 -15.78
C PRO A 493 10.01 9.06 -16.12
N GLU A 494 10.57 9.37 -17.30
CA GLU A 494 10.56 10.73 -17.84
C GLU A 494 9.11 11.18 -18.14
N GLY A 495 8.72 12.36 -17.64
CA GLY A 495 7.44 12.97 -17.95
C GLY A 495 6.65 13.48 -16.75
N GLU A 496 5.35 13.56 -16.93
CA GLU A 496 4.39 14.10 -15.96
C GLU A 496 3.08 13.29 -15.98
N LEU A 497 2.60 12.98 -14.77
CA LEU A 497 1.34 12.33 -14.46
C LEU A 497 0.51 13.27 -13.57
N GLU A 498 -0.67 13.69 -14.02
CA GLU A 498 -1.59 14.54 -13.26
C GLU A 498 -2.95 13.87 -13.08
N LEU A 499 -3.56 14.06 -11.91
CA LEU A 499 -4.91 13.62 -11.57
C LEU A 499 -5.63 14.72 -10.77
N HIS A 500 -6.74 15.19 -11.32
CA HIS A 500 -7.63 16.14 -10.68
C HIS A 500 -9.05 15.62 -10.73
N HIS A 501 -9.80 15.70 -9.64
CA HIS A 501 -11.25 15.45 -9.63
C HIS A 501 -11.87 15.95 -8.33
N THR A 502 -13.19 16.10 -8.35
CA THR A 502 -13.99 16.46 -7.17
C THR A 502 -15.10 15.44 -6.95
N PHE A 503 -15.14 14.87 -5.75
CA PHE A 503 -16.27 14.09 -5.24
C PHE A 503 -17.23 15.01 -4.48
N GLU A 504 -18.53 14.87 -4.74
CA GLU A 504 -19.59 15.52 -3.97
C GLU A 504 -20.70 14.53 -3.63
N ARG A 505 -20.99 14.38 -2.34
CA ARG A 505 -22.03 13.49 -1.83
C ARG A 505 -23.41 13.92 -2.32
N THR A 506 -24.19 12.96 -2.84
CA THR A 506 -25.57 13.16 -3.29
C THR A 506 -26.58 12.58 -2.31
N THR A 507 -26.28 11.40 -1.75
CA THR A 507 -27.16 10.69 -0.82
C THR A 507 -26.36 10.03 0.30
N LEU A 508 -27.00 9.76 1.43
CA LEU A 508 -26.42 9.00 2.54
C LEU A 508 -27.50 8.14 3.16
N SER A 509 -27.25 6.84 3.22
CA SER A 509 -28.04 5.85 3.94
C SER A 509 -27.14 5.22 5.00
N ARG A 510 -27.61 5.20 6.25
CA ARG A 510 -26.87 4.61 7.36
C ARG A 510 -27.37 3.19 7.63
N GLY A 511 -26.43 2.27 7.81
CA GLY A 511 -26.64 0.92 8.27
C GLY A 511 -27.03 0.86 9.74
N ILE A 512 -27.35 -0.36 10.20
CA ILE A 512 -27.88 -0.58 11.55
C ILE A 512 -26.75 -0.94 12.52
N LYS A 513 -25.90 -1.89 12.16
CA LYS A 513 -24.88 -2.46 13.06
C LYS A 513 -23.52 -1.86 12.78
N ALA A 514 -22.92 -1.22 13.80
CA ALA A 514 -21.55 -0.72 13.72
C ALA A 514 -20.55 -1.84 13.48
N ILE A 515 -19.53 -1.54 12.68
CA ILE A 515 -18.43 -2.46 12.41
C ILE A 515 -17.54 -2.54 13.65
N GLU A 516 -17.25 -3.77 14.08
CA GLU A 516 -16.43 -4.04 15.26
C GLU A 516 -15.06 -4.59 14.84
N LEU A 517 -14.15 -3.68 14.46
CA LEU A 517 -12.77 -4.03 14.16
C LEU A 517 -11.96 -4.33 15.43
N GLY A 518 -10.88 -5.11 15.30
CA GLY A 518 -9.98 -5.47 16.39
C GLY A 518 -10.44 -6.67 17.23
N LYS A 519 -11.60 -7.26 16.96
CA LYS A 519 -12.13 -8.39 17.72
C LYS A 519 -11.75 -9.75 17.11
N THR A 520 -11.47 -10.73 17.96
CA THR A 520 -11.25 -12.12 17.54
C THR A 520 -12.53 -12.76 16.99
N TYR A 521 -12.40 -13.74 16.12
CA TYR A 521 -13.51 -14.58 15.62
C TYR A 521 -13.03 -16.03 15.43
N ASP A 522 -13.97 -16.95 15.34
CA ASP A 522 -13.68 -18.39 15.31
C ASP A 522 -13.10 -18.82 13.96
N ASN A 523 -12.31 -19.90 13.96
CA ASN A 523 -11.75 -20.49 12.74
C ASN A 523 -10.96 -19.51 11.85
N ARG A 524 -10.41 -18.46 12.47
CA ARG A 524 -9.41 -17.60 11.84
C ARG A 524 -8.16 -18.44 11.55
N PRO A 525 -7.64 -18.44 10.30
CA PRO A 525 -6.43 -19.16 9.96
C PRO A 525 -5.23 -18.72 10.83
N GLN A 526 -4.40 -19.68 11.24
CA GLN A 526 -3.17 -19.41 11.98
C GLN A 526 -1.97 -19.38 11.03
N ALA A 527 -0.86 -18.75 11.44
CA ALA A 527 0.33 -18.59 10.58
C ALA A 527 0.88 -19.94 10.08
N ASN A 528 0.88 -20.96 10.95
CA ASN A 528 1.29 -22.32 10.63
C ASN A 528 0.32 -23.07 9.68
N ASP A 529 -0.91 -22.59 9.52
CA ASP A 529 -1.87 -23.15 8.55
C ASP A 529 -1.70 -22.55 7.14
N LEU A 530 -0.98 -21.42 7.05
CA LEU A 530 -0.85 -20.63 5.83
C LEU A 530 0.42 -20.98 5.06
N ASN A 531 1.53 -21.11 5.79
CA ASN A 531 2.85 -21.34 5.21
C ASN A 531 3.10 -22.83 4.98
N PRO A 532 3.82 -23.20 3.91
CA PRO A 532 4.30 -24.57 3.73
C PRO A 532 5.26 -24.96 4.85
N ASP A 533 5.37 -26.27 5.09
CA ASP A 533 6.36 -26.79 6.04
C ASP A 533 7.78 -26.68 5.46
N ASP A 534 8.79 -26.51 6.32
CA ASP A 534 10.19 -26.34 5.91
C ASP A 534 10.74 -27.51 5.08
N ASP A 535 10.17 -28.71 5.20
CA ASP A 535 10.55 -29.91 4.44
C ASP A 535 9.90 -29.99 3.05
N GLU A 536 8.87 -29.18 2.78
CA GLU A 536 8.30 -29.00 1.45
C GLU A 536 9.13 -28.04 0.58
N LEU A 537 9.92 -27.16 1.23
CA LEU A 537 10.74 -26.16 0.57
C LEU A 537 12.08 -26.74 0.08
N VAL A 538 12.42 -26.47 -1.17
CA VAL A 538 13.67 -26.90 -1.78
C VAL A 538 14.68 -25.76 -1.80
N ASN A 539 15.85 -26.00 -1.19
CA ASN A 539 16.98 -25.08 -1.23
C ASN A 539 17.84 -25.29 -2.49
N TRP A 540 17.28 -25.04 -3.67
CA TRP A 540 17.96 -25.28 -4.94
C TRP A 540 19.00 -24.21 -5.28
N GLY A 541 18.94 -23.01 -4.68
CA GLY A 541 19.86 -21.92 -4.98
C GLY A 541 21.34 -22.25 -4.79
N VAL A 542 21.64 -23.14 -3.84
CA VAL A 542 23.02 -23.54 -3.48
C VAL A 542 23.73 -24.26 -4.62
N ASP A 543 23.15 -25.37 -5.11
CA ASP A 543 23.81 -26.27 -6.07
C ASP A 543 22.95 -26.57 -7.32
N GLY A 544 21.72 -26.05 -7.38
CA GLY A 544 20.78 -26.29 -8.46
C GLY A 544 21.02 -25.37 -9.66
N THR A 545 20.70 -25.87 -10.86
CA THR A 545 20.79 -25.08 -12.09
C THR A 545 19.49 -24.36 -12.44
N HIS A 546 18.36 -24.83 -11.91
CA HIS A 546 17.02 -24.31 -12.18
C HIS A 546 16.07 -24.66 -11.01
N LEU A 547 14.91 -24.00 -10.99
CA LEU A 547 13.84 -24.30 -10.05
C LEU A 547 13.29 -25.71 -10.33
N PRO A 548 13.23 -26.63 -9.35
CA PRO A 548 12.70 -27.97 -9.56
C PRO A 548 11.24 -27.93 -10.00
N ASP A 549 10.93 -28.61 -11.10
CA ASP A 549 9.59 -28.60 -11.66
C ASP A 549 8.72 -29.69 -11.03
N ASN A 550 9.14 -30.94 -11.17
CA ASN A 550 8.46 -32.15 -10.73
C ASN A 550 7.00 -32.31 -11.21
N SER A 551 6.56 -31.56 -12.24
CA SER A 551 5.18 -31.67 -12.72
C SER A 551 4.89 -33.07 -13.25
N THR A 552 3.72 -33.57 -12.89
CA THR A 552 3.19 -34.87 -13.35
C THR A 552 2.04 -34.71 -14.35
N VAL A 553 1.63 -33.46 -14.61
CA VAL A 553 0.48 -33.11 -15.45
C VAL A 553 0.92 -32.54 -16.79
N ARG A 554 2.01 -31.74 -16.81
CA ARG A 554 2.58 -31.18 -18.03
C ARG A 554 3.39 -32.23 -18.80
N GLN A 555 3.34 -32.17 -20.14
CA GLN A 555 3.92 -33.21 -21.01
C GLN A 555 5.45 -33.25 -21.02
N HIS A 556 6.10 -32.10 -20.89
CA HIS A 556 7.56 -31.92 -20.94
C HIS A 556 7.97 -30.90 -19.86
N PRO A 557 8.02 -31.31 -18.57
CA PRO A 557 8.40 -30.42 -17.47
C PRO A 557 9.84 -29.90 -17.63
N LEU A 558 10.19 -28.83 -16.93
CA LEU A 558 11.49 -28.17 -17.06
C LEU A 558 12.64 -29.14 -16.77
N ASP A 559 12.50 -30.00 -15.77
CA ASP A 559 13.55 -30.96 -15.40
C ASP A 559 13.92 -31.86 -16.59
N GLU A 560 12.95 -32.27 -17.41
CA GLU A 560 13.17 -33.07 -18.63
C GLU A 560 13.69 -32.21 -19.79
N ALA A 561 13.23 -30.96 -19.91
CA ALA A 561 13.72 -30.04 -20.93
C ALA A 561 15.19 -29.63 -20.72
N MET A 562 15.67 -29.63 -19.48
CA MET A 562 17.07 -29.31 -19.15
C MET A 562 18.05 -30.36 -19.67
N ASP A 563 17.62 -31.61 -19.87
CA ASP A 563 18.44 -32.67 -20.49
C ASP A 563 18.83 -32.32 -21.96
N CYS A 564 18.05 -31.47 -22.64
CA CYS A 564 18.35 -31.03 -24.00
C CYS A 564 19.56 -30.09 -24.10
N ILE A 565 19.96 -29.45 -23.00
CA ILE A 565 20.93 -28.34 -23.03
C ILE A 565 22.30 -28.81 -23.52
N ASP A 566 22.74 -29.99 -23.10
CA ASP A 566 24.04 -30.58 -23.48
C ASP A 566 24.15 -30.81 -25.00
N GLU A 567 23.03 -31.13 -25.65
CA GLU A 567 22.97 -31.34 -27.10
C GLU A 567 23.25 -30.04 -27.89
N PHE A 568 22.98 -28.88 -27.26
CA PHE A 568 23.17 -27.57 -27.88
C PHE A 568 24.59 -27.02 -27.72
N SER A 569 25.55 -27.78 -27.19
CA SER A 569 26.95 -27.37 -27.04
C SER A 569 27.59 -26.81 -28.33
N GLY A 570 27.16 -27.26 -29.51
CA GLY A 570 27.63 -26.75 -30.81
C GLY A 570 27.02 -25.43 -31.28
N VAL A 571 25.86 -25.03 -30.75
CA VAL A 571 25.08 -23.85 -31.22
C VAL A 571 24.85 -22.80 -30.12
N ALA A 572 24.72 -23.23 -28.87
CA ALA A 572 24.45 -22.41 -27.69
C ALA A 572 25.47 -22.69 -26.58
N SER A 573 26.77 -22.77 -26.94
CA SER A 573 27.86 -23.09 -26.00
C SER A 573 27.92 -22.20 -24.76
N GLY A 574 27.45 -20.95 -24.84
CA GLY A 574 27.39 -20.03 -23.69
C GLY A 574 26.44 -20.52 -22.60
N ALA A 575 25.25 -21.01 -22.96
CA ALA A 575 24.28 -21.53 -22.00
C ALA A 575 24.80 -22.80 -21.32
N VAL A 576 25.37 -23.73 -22.09
CA VAL A 576 25.96 -24.97 -21.57
C VAL A 576 27.11 -24.66 -20.61
N THR A 577 28.02 -23.78 -21.03
CA THR A 577 29.18 -23.41 -20.20
C THR A 577 28.76 -22.72 -18.91
N ALA A 578 27.75 -21.84 -18.96
CA ALA A 578 27.26 -21.16 -17.78
C ALA A 578 26.69 -22.15 -16.76
N LEU A 579 25.80 -23.04 -17.20
CA LEU A 579 25.16 -24.03 -16.33
C LEU A 579 26.14 -25.08 -15.79
N ASP A 580 27.23 -25.36 -16.50
CA ASP A 580 28.34 -26.18 -16.01
C ASP A 580 29.25 -25.45 -14.99
N ASN A 581 29.31 -24.11 -15.04
CA ASN A 581 30.22 -23.28 -14.25
C ASN A 581 29.47 -22.38 -13.26
N ASP A 582 28.69 -23.00 -12.38
CA ASP A 582 28.00 -22.31 -11.29
C ASP A 582 26.93 -21.29 -11.74
N GLY A 583 26.56 -21.26 -13.01
CA GLY A 583 25.43 -20.49 -13.53
C GLY A 583 24.08 -21.17 -13.29
N TYR A 584 23.01 -20.37 -13.37
CA TYR A 584 21.63 -20.86 -13.18
C TYR A 584 20.64 -20.19 -14.12
N VAL A 585 19.48 -20.84 -14.29
CA VAL A 585 18.33 -20.34 -15.03
C VAL A 585 17.50 -19.47 -14.08
N TRP A 586 17.50 -18.16 -14.33
CA TRP A 586 16.76 -17.18 -13.52
C TRP A 586 15.36 -16.90 -14.08
N ARG A 587 15.08 -17.27 -15.33
CA ARG A 587 13.74 -17.24 -15.93
C ARG A 587 13.55 -18.45 -16.81
N ALA A 588 12.43 -19.15 -16.68
CA ALA A 588 11.99 -20.16 -17.63
C ALA A 588 10.51 -19.98 -17.93
N VAL A 589 10.12 -20.08 -19.20
CA VAL A 589 8.71 -20.03 -19.64
C VAL A 589 8.46 -21.16 -20.61
N ASP A 590 7.43 -21.96 -20.35
CA ASP A 590 6.96 -22.96 -21.30
C ASP A 590 5.89 -22.42 -22.24
N LYS A 591 5.72 -23.09 -23.38
CA LYS A 591 4.58 -22.90 -24.27
C LYS A 591 4.31 -24.18 -25.02
N GLN A 592 3.13 -24.75 -24.81
CA GLN A 592 2.74 -25.94 -25.55
C GLN A 592 2.42 -25.59 -27.01
N ASN A 593 2.98 -26.36 -27.94
CA ASN A 593 2.78 -26.23 -29.39
C ASN A 593 2.40 -27.60 -29.98
N GLY A 594 1.14 -27.98 -29.81
CA GLY A 594 0.64 -29.30 -30.21
C GLY A 594 1.21 -30.41 -29.33
N THR A 595 2.07 -31.27 -29.90
CA THR A 595 2.73 -32.39 -29.18
C THR A 595 4.14 -32.07 -28.69
N SER A 596 4.64 -30.87 -28.98
CA SER A 596 5.92 -30.38 -28.46
C SER A 596 5.69 -29.25 -27.46
N THR A 597 6.66 -29.05 -26.57
CA THR A 597 6.71 -27.90 -25.68
C THR A 597 7.91 -27.05 -26.06
N GLU A 598 7.68 -25.75 -26.28
CA GLU A 598 8.75 -24.79 -26.44
C GLU A 598 9.13 -24.20 -25.08
N TRP A 599 10.44 -24.14 -24.80
CA TRP A 599 10.98 -23.55 -23.59
C TRP A 599 11.84 -22.34 -23.95
N ASN A 600 11.56 -21.21 -23.29
CA ASN A 600 12.39 -20.02 -23.34
C ASN A 600 13.08 -19.82 -21.98
N LEU A 601 14.39 -20.07 -21.94
CA LEU A 601 15.20 -20.02 -20.73
C LEU A 601 16.12 -18.81 -20.78
N SER A 602 16.18 -18.06 -19.69
CA SER A 602 17.21 -17.05 -19.45
C SER A 602 18.15 -17.54 -18.35
N TRP A 603 19.45 -17.49 -18.64
CA TRP A 603 20.50 -17.98 -17.76
C TRP A 603 21.49 -16.86 -17.41
N VAL A 604 22.20 -17.04 -16.31
CA VAL A 604 23.29 -16.17 -15.85
C VAL A 604 24.48 -17.04 -15.43
N ASP A 605 25.69 -16.63 -15.80
CA ASP A 605 26.96 -17.25 -15.42
C ASP A 605 27.56 -16.52 -14.21
N SER A 606 28.47 -17.18 -13.50
CA SER A 606 29.30 -16.67 -12.40
C SER A 606 30.10 -15.41 -12.75
N ASP A 607 30.41 -15.18 -14.03
CA ASP A 607 31.07 -13.98 -14.51
C ASP A 607 30.11 -12.82 -14.86
N THR A 608 28.81 -12.97 -14.50
CA THR A 608 27.70 -12.06 -14.78
C THR A 608 27.32 -11.93 -16.26
N THR A 609 27.89 -12.78 -17.14
CA THR A 609 27.35 -12.90 -18.50
C THR A 609 26.00 -13.61 -18.45
N ALA A 610 25.05 -13.10 -19.23
CA ALA A 610 23.71 -13.62 -19.27
C ALA A 610 23.22 -13.71 -20.71
N GLY A 611 22.32 -14.65 -20.94
CA GLY A 611 21.69 -14.82 -22.22
C GLY A 611 20.40 -15.60 -22.12
N TRP A 612 19.78 -15.83 -23.27
CA TRP A 612 18.56 -16.61 -23.38
C TRP A 612 18.67 -17.65 -24.49
N LEU A 613 17.92 -18.73 -24.32
CA LEU A 613 17.88 -19.89 -25.20
C LEU A 613 16.42 -20.32 -25.39
N HIS A 614 16.00 -20.40 -26.66
CA HIS A 614 14.67 -20.86 -27.05
C HIS A 614 14.80 -22.15 -27.87
N PHE A 615 14.12 -23.20 -27.43
CA PHE A 615 14.16 -24.52 -28.06
C PHE A 615 12.83 -25.25 -27.89
N SER A 616 12.61 -26.28 -28.72
CA SER A 616 11.44 -27.16 -28.64
C SER A 616 11.83 -28.56 -28.19
N VAL A 617 10.98 -29.16 -27.38
CA VAL A 617 11.12 -30.51 -26.83
C VAL A 617 9.92 -31.33 -27.30
N SER A 618 10.18 -32.54 -27.81
CA SER A 618 9.15 -33.48 -28.23
C SER A 618 9.57 -34.92 -27.89
N GLY A 619 8.64 -35.88 -27.92
CA GLY A 619 8.92 -37.27 -27.53
C GLY A 619 8.25 -37.64 -26.21
N GLY A 620 8.80 -38.59 -25.45
CA GLY A 620 8.31 -38.87 -24.10
C GLY A 620 9.34 -39.63 -23.26
N GLY A 621 9.74 -39.04 -22.14
CA GLY A 621 10.80 -39.54 -21.28
C GLY A 621 12.19 -39.28 -21.88
N ALA A 622 13.19 -39.12 -21.01
CA ALA A 622 14.57 -38.76 -21.34
C ALA A 622 15.23 -39.63 -22.45
N GLU A 623 14.83 -40.88 -22.65
CA GLU A 623 15.41 -41.76 -23.69
C GLU A 623 14.81 -41.58 -25.09
N THR A 624 13.67 -40.89 -25.23
CA THR A 624 13.04 -40.62 -26.54
C THR A 624 12.81 -39.14 -26.82
N LEU A 625 13.45 -38.28 -26.02
CA LEU A 625 13.42 -36.84 -26.16
C LEU A 625 14.06 -36.43 -27.49
N ALA A 626 13.39 -35.56 -28.23
CA ALA A 626 13.89 -34.94 -29.45
C ALA A 626 13.93 -33.42 -29.23
N CYS A 627 15.15 -32.90 -29.16
CA CYS A 627 15.46 -31.51 -28.88
C CYS A 627 15.73 -30.74 -30.18
N GLU A 628 14.99 -29.65 -30.43
CA GLU A 628 15.15 -28.78 -31.58
C GLU A 628 15.53 -27.36 -31.15
N PHE A 629 16.69 -26.88 -31.58
CA PHE A 629 17.12 -25.50 -31.35
C PHE A 629 16.31 -24.51 -32.20
N ILE A 630 15.78 -23.45 -31.59
CA ILE A 630 15.05 -22.38 -32.29
C ILE A 630 15.91 -21.11 -32.38
N ALA A 631 16.28 -20.52 -31.23
CA ALA A 631 16.97 -19.24 -31.18
C ALA A 631 17.79 -19.06 -29.90
N LYS A 632 18.71 -18.08 -29.91
CA LYS A 632 19.47 -17.65 -28.73
C LYS A 632 19.80 -16.17 -28.80
N GLY A 633 20.07 -15.58 -27.65
CA GLY A 633 20.59 -14.21 -27.55
C GLY A 633 21.41 -14.01 -26.29
N THR A 634 21.96 -12.81 -26.16
CA THR A 634 22.71 -12.34 -25.00
C THR A 634 22.06 -11.07 -24.49
N PHE A 635 22.11 -10.83 -23.18
CA PHE A 635 21.71 -9.54 -22.62
C PHE A 635 22.87 -8.56 -22.74
N ASP A 636 22.58 -7.34 -23.20
CA ASP A 636 23.59 -6.28 -23.32
C ASP A 636 23.92 -5.64 -21.96
N GLU A 637 23.03 -5.81 -20.98
CA GLU A 637 23.18 -5.38 -19.59
C GLU A 637 23.59 -6.55 -18.69
N SER A 638 24.42 -6.28 -17.68
CA SER A 638 24.87 -7.30 -16.73
C SER A 638 23.73 -7.69 -15.79
N VAL A 639 23.29 -8.95 -15.87
CA VAL A 639 22.41 -9.56 -14.88
C VAL A 639 23.28 -9.99 -13.69
N SER A 640 22.86 -9.66 -12.48
CA SER A 640 23.62 -10.04 -11.27
C SER A 640 23.53 -11.53 -11.03
N HIS A 641 24.69 -12.15 -10.83
CA HIS A 641 24.81 -13.52 -10.34
C HIS A 641 24.98 -13.47 -8.82
N ASN A 642 24.04 -14.10 -8.11
CA ASN A 642 24.13 -14.31 -6.67
C ASN A 642 23.27 -15.52 -6.30
N ARG A 643 23.91 -16.60 -5.85
CA ARG A 643 23.22 -17.83 -5.44
C ARG A 643 22.73 -17.80 -4.00
N ASP A 644 23.51 -17.18 -3.13
CA ASP A 644 23.22 -17.11 -1.69
C ASP A 644 21.95 -16.31 -1.39
N SER A 645 21.54 -15.44 -2.32
CA SER A 645 20.29 -14.67 -2.21
C SER A 645 19.07 -15.37 -2.80
N ILE A 646 19.20 -16.54 -3.41
CA ILE A 646 18.03 -17.30 -3.93
C ILE A 646 17.32 -17.97 -2.75
N PRO A 647 16.03 -17.66 -2.49
CA PRO A 647 15.31 -18.22 -1.35
C PRO A 647 15.00 -19.71 -1.53
N LYS A 648 14.68 -20.38 -0.41
CA LYS A 648 14.05 -21.72 -0.46
C LYS A 648 12.61 -21.57 -0.94
N VAL A 649 12.17 -22.49 -1.79
CA VAL A 649 10.89 -22.36 -2.50
C VAL A 649 10.23 -23.70 -2.71
N LEU A 650 8.91 -23.66 -2.93
CA LEU A 650 8.15 -24.81 -3.37
C LEU A 650 8.54 -25.20 -4.81
N PRO A 651 8.56 -26.52 -5.14
CA PRO A 651 8.71 -26.95 -6.51
C PRO A 651 7.50 -26.51 -7.36
N LEU A 652 7.68 -26.30 -8.67
CA LEU A 652 6.62 -25.80 -9.55
C LEU A 652 5.35 -26.65 -9.46
N HIS A 653 5.48 -27.97 -9.38
CA HIS A 653 4.36 -28.90 -9.21
C HIS A 653 3.52 -28.63 -7.96
N ALA A 654 4.14 -28.27 -6.83
CA ALA A 654 3.41 -27.99 -5.60
C ALA A 654 2.57 -26.71 -5.75
N ILE A 655 3.14 -25.68 -6.39
CA ILE A 655 2.43 -24.43 -6.70
C ILE A 655 1.30 -24.71 -7.70
N GLU A 656 1.57 -25.43 -8.79
CA GLU A 656 0.58 -25.86 -9.79
C GLU A 656 -0.59 -26.60 -9.14
N THR A 657 -0.31 -27.56 -8.25
CA THR A 657 -1.34 -28.33 -7.53
C THR A 657 -2.19 -27.45 -6.62
N ARG A 658 -1.60 -26.47 -5.93
CA ARG A 658 -2.33 -25.51 -5.09
C ARG A 658 -3.23 -24.61 -5.93
N LEU A 659 -2.75 -24.13 -7.08
CA LEU A 659 -3.50 -23.24 -7.97
C LEU A 659 -4.67 -23.96 -8.66
N MET A 660 -4.56 -25.26 -8.93
CA MET A 660 -5.62 -26.10 -9.48
C MET A 660 -6.71 -26.50 -8.46
N ASP A 661 -6.49 -26.27 -7.16
CA ASP A 661 -7.47 -26.61 -6.13
C ASP A 661 -8.65 -25.62 -6.14
N ASP A 662 -9.77 -26.03 -6.74
CA ASP A 662 -11.03 -25.27 -6.77
C ASP A 662 -11.56 -24.92 -5.35
N GLN A 663 -11.24 -25.72 -4.33
CA GLN A 663 -11.57 -25.40 -2.94
C GLN A 663 -10.67 -24.32 -2.33
N ARG A 664 -9.58 -23.94 -3.00
CA ARG A 664 -8.75 -22.77 -2.66
C ARG A 664 -9.01 -21.61 -3.60
N PHE A 665 -8.95 -21.83 -4.91
CA PHE A 665 -9.04 -20.78 -5.92
C PHE A 665 -10.05 -21.13 -7.02
N PRO A 666 -11.35 -20.88 -6.80
CA PRO A 666 -12.38 -21.31 -7.73
C PRO A 666 -12.37 -20.50 -9.03
N ALA A 667 -11.87 -19.26 -8.97
CA ALA A 667 -11.73 -18.38 -10.14
C ALA A 667 -10.68 -18.88 -11.16
N LEU A 668 -9.75 -19.74 -10.74
CA LEU A 668 -8.66 -20.23 -11.60
C LEU A 668 -9.04 -21.47 -12.42
N THR A 669 -10.17 -22.11 -12.09
CA THR A 669 -10.63 -23.36 -12.71
C THR A 669 -11.90 -23.10 -13.52
N GLY A 670 -11.88 -23.46 -14.80
CA GLY A 670 -13.02 -23.28 -15.69
C GLY A 670 -12.65 -23.15 -17.17
N PRO A 671 -13.65 -23.13 -18.07
CA PRO A 671 -13.39 -23.01 -19.50
C PRO A 671 -12.72 -21.67 -19.87
N ALA A 672 -12.99 -20.63 -19.10
CA ALA A 672 -12.47 -19.28 -19.27
C ALA A 672 -11.34 -18.91 -18.30
N ALA A 673 -10.73 -19.90 -17.64
CA ALA A 673 -9.69 -19.69 -16.63
C ALA A 673 -8.38 -20.40 -17.03
N LEU A 674 -7.42 -20.54 -16.12
CA LEU A 674 -6.10 -21.12 -16.42
C LEU A 674 -6.11 -22.66 -16.46
N PHE A 675 -6.98 -23.28 -15.67
CA PHE A 675 -7.03 -24.73 -15.47
C PHE A 675 -8.40 -25.32 -15.83
N ASP A 676 -8.41 -26.61 -16.13
CA ASP A 676 -9.59 -27.47 -16.21
C ASP A 676 -9.51 -28.62 -15.19
N ASN A 677 -10.48 -29.55 -15.21
CA ASN A 677 -10.50 -30.67 -14.26
C ASN A 677 -9.37 -31.70 -14.44
N ASN A 678 -8.59 -31.61 -15.52
CA ASN A 678 -7.50 -32.54 -15.86
C ASN A 678 -6.12 -31.87 -15.85
N GLY A 679 -6.03 -30.55 -15.71
CA GLY A 679 -4.76 -29.82 -15.69
C GLY A 679 -4.84 -28.41 -16.31
N PRO A 680 -3.70 -27.80 -16.66
CA PRO A 680 -3.66 -26.58 -17.44
C PRO A 680 -4.25 -26.80 -18.85
N HIS A 681 -4.91 -25.79 -19.41
CA HIS A 681 -5.33 -25.82 -20.82
C HIS A 681 -4.11 -25.88 -21.74
N GLU A 682 -4.26 -26.41 -22.96
CA GLU A 682 -3.16 -26.46 -23.95
C GLU A 682 -2.60 -25.07 -24.32
N SER A 683 -3.38 -24.01 -24.15
CA SER A 683 -2.98 -22.62 -24.37
C SER A 683 -2.37 -21.95 -23.13
N THR A 684 -2.32 -22.65 -22.00
CA THR A 684 -1.76 -22.15 -20.75
C THR A 684 -0.26 -22.37 -20.76
N SER A 685 0.46 -21.33 -20.38
CA SER A 685 1.91 -21.33 -20.18
C SER A 685 2.22 -20.97 -18.74
N MET A 686 3.29 -21.56 -18.22
CA MET A 686 3.76 -21.44 -16.87
C MET A 686 5.26 -21.15 -16.89
N GLY A 687 5.67 -20.22 -16.04
CA GLY A 687 7.05 -19.86 -15.87
C GLY A 687 7.38 -19.46 -14.45
N TYR A 688 8.68 -19.26 -14.21
CA TYR A 688 9.16 -18.66 -12.97
C TYR A 688 10.19 -17.58 -13.25
N LEU A 689 10.36 -16.67 -12.30
CA LEU A 689 11.34 -15.59 -12.31
C LEU A 689 12.05 -15.54 -10.96
N VAL A 690 13.38 -15.47 -11.00
CA VAL A 690 14.24 -15.29 -9.83
C VAL A 690 14.87 -13.90 -9.89
N VAL A 691 14.77 -13.16 -8.80
CA VAL A 691 15.34 -11.82 -8.64
C VAL A 691 16.27 -11.84 -7.44
N VAL A 692 17.47 -11.29 -7.60
CA VAL A 692 18.51 -11.24 -6.55
C VAL A 692 19.08 -9.82 -6.47
N PRO A 693 19.72 -9.41 -5.36
CA PRO A 693 20.16 -8.04 -5.17
C PRO A 693 21.12 -7.60 -6.27
N GLY A 694 20.89 -6.40 -6.79
CA GLY A 694 21.70 -5.84 -7.88
C GLY A 694 21.28 -6.28 -9.28
N THR A 695 20.22 -7.08 -9.45
CA THR A 695 19.63 -7.26 -10.78
C THR A 695 19.05 -5.93 -11.28
N GLY A 696 19.43 -5.50 -12.48
CA GLY A 696 19.04 -4.22 -13.07
C GLY A 696 17.58 -4.09 -13.50
N PHE A 697 16.66 -4.82 -12.87
CA PHE A 697 15.25 -4.86 -13.27
C PHE A 697 14.44 -3.63 -12.85
N GLY A 698 15.05 -2.63 -12.19
CA GLY A 698 14.40 -1.37 -11.83
C GLY A 698 13.29 -1.49 -10.78
N ILE A 699 12.96 -2.70 -10.33
CA ILE A 699 11.93 -3.02 -9.35
C ILE A 699 12.58 -3.87 -8.26
N ASP A 700 12.49 -3.41 -7.01
CA ASP A 700 13.04 -4.12 -5.85
C ASP A 700 11.98 -5.01 -5.22
N PHE A 701 11.91 -6.27 -5.65
CA PHE A 701 10.96 -7.26 -5.11
C PHE A 701 11.30 -7.72 -3.69
N SER A 702 12.44 -7.31 -3.13
CA SER A 702 12.84 -7.70 -1.77
C SER A 702 11.95 -7.06 -0.70
N ASP A 703 11.43 -5.86 -0.94
CA ASP A 703 10.52 -5.16 -0.03
C ASP A 703 9.09 -5.74 -0.10
N LEU A 704 8.68 -6.29 -1.25
CA LEU A 704 7.39 -6.99 -1.42
C LEU A 704 7.37 -8.38 -0.74
N LEU A 705 8.53 -9.02 -0.65
CA LEU A 705 8.65 -10.44 -0.27
C LEU A 705 9.47 -10.68 1.01
N ASP A 706 9.97 -9.61 1.64
CA ASP A 706 10.74 -9.61 2.91
C ASP A 706 11.97 -10.54 2.88
N THR A 707 12.64 -10.63 1.73
CA THR A 707 13.77 -11.54 1.52
C THR A 707 14.87 -10.87 0.72
N SER A 708 16.13 -11.28 0.95
CA SER A 708 17.25 -10.80 0.14
C SER A 708 17.14 -11.18 -1.34
N GLY A 709 16.20 -12.01 -1.75
CA GLY A 709 15.91 -12.32 -3.14
C GLY A 709 14.57 -13.03 -3.26
N ALA A 710 13.96 -12.95 -4.43
CA ALA A 710 12.59 -13.34 -4.67
C ALA A 710 12.49 -14.42 -5.75
N THR A 711 11.53 -15.33 -5.62
CA THR A 711 11.16 -16.23 -6.71
C THR A 711 9.66 -16.21 -6.88
N THR A 712 9.21 -15.85 -8.08
CA THR A 712 7.79 -15.79 -8.42
C THR A 712 7.48 -16.79 -9.53
N VAL A 713 6.23 -17.25 -9.56
CA VAL A 713 5.68 -18.11 -10.59
C VAL A 713 4.56 -17.37 -11.30
N ASP A 714 4.66 -17.29 -12.62
CA ASP A 714 3.65 -16.68 -13.47
C ASP A 714 2.96 -17.74 -14.33
N VAL A 715 1.65 -17.61 -14.46
CA VAL A 715 0.84 -18.48 -15.32
C VAL A 715 -0.02 -17.60 -16.20
N GLN A 716 0.06 -17.79 -17.51
CA GLN A 716 -0.66 -16.98 -18.48
C GLN A 716 -1.33 -17.86 -19.54
N ARG A 717 -2.50 -17.41 -20.01
CA ARG A 717 -3.28 -18.06 -21.05
C ARG A 717 -3.84 -17.01 -21.99
N GLN A 718 -3.70 -17.23 -23.29
CA GLN A 718 -4.33 -16.40 -24.33
C GLN A 718 -5.08 -17.31 -25.28
N TRP A 719 -6.34 -16.98 -25.58
CA TRP A 719 -7.17 -17.75 -26.49
C TRP A 719 -8.27 -16.90 -27.12
N GLN A 720 -8.84 -17.41 -28.19
CA GLN A 720 -9.97 -16.79 -28.88
C GLN A 720 -11.26 -17.56 -28.54
N ASP A 721 -12.28 -16.84 -28.09
CA ASP A 721 -13.62 -17.36 -27.78
C ASP A 721 -14.67 -16.67 -28.67
N GLY A 722 -14.92 -17.28 -29.84
CA GLY A 722 -15.81 -16.70 -30.85
C GLY A 722 -15.23 -15.42 -31.46
N THR A 723 -15.85 -14.28 -31.17
CA THR A 723 -15.39 -12.92 -31.56
C THR A 723 -14.58 -12.23 -30.48
N LYS A 724 -14.40 -12.87 -29.33
CA LYS A 724 -13.71 -12.30 -28.17
C LYS A 724 -12.28 -12.82 -28.10
N ASP A 725 -11.31 -11.92 -28.01
CA ASP A 725 -9.95 -12.28 -27.64
C ASP A 725 -9.83 -12.19 -26.12
N ARG A 726 -9.30 -13.25 -25.50
CA ARG A 726 -9.21 -13.38 -24.04
C ARG A 726 -7.78 -13.60 -23.60
N SER A 727 -7.44 -12.96 -22.49
CA SER A 727 -6.19 -13.20 -21.77
C SER A 727 -6.47 -13.38 -20.29
N PHE A 728 -5.72 -14.29 -19.68
CA PHE A 728 -5.70 -14.50 -18.24
C PHE A 728 -4.26 -14.59 -17.79
N SER A 729 -3.88 -13.84 -16.77
CA SER A 729 -2.53 -13.84 -16.20
C SER A 729 -2.60 -13.92 -14.69
N LEU A 730 -1.65 -14.60 -14.08
CA LEU A 730 -1.57 -14.84 -12.65
C LEU A 730 -0.11 -14.77 -12.19
N LEU A 731 0.09 -14.27 -10.97
CA LEU A 731 1.38 -14.25 -10.30
C LEU A 731 1.26 -14.84 -8.89
N ALA A 732 2.16 -15.74 -8.55
CA ALA A 732 2.27 -16.35 -7.22
C ALA A 732 3.70 -16.24 -6.68
N ASP A 733 3.82 -16.20 -5.36
CA ASP A 733 5.08 -16.30 -4.65
C ASP A 733 5.48 -17.78 -4.50
N ALA A 734 6.69 -18.13 -4.91
CA ALA A 734 7.17 -19.50 -4.82
C ALA A 734 7.66 -19.88 -3.42
N SER A 735 7.96 -18.91 -2.56
CA SER A 735 8.49 -19.16 -1.20
C SER A 735 7.45 -19.75 -0.27
N ASP A 736 6.20 -19.29 -0.39
CA ASP A 736 5.09 -19.72 0.47
C ASP A 736 3.87 -20.24 -0.33
N GLY A 737 3.92 -20.19 -1.66
CA GLY A 737 2.82 -20.61 -2.54
C GLY A 737 1.61 -19.67 -2.51
N ARG A 738 1.77 -18.44 -2.00
CA ARG A 738 0.71 -17.43 -1.94
C ARG A 738 0.43 -16.88 -3.33
N LEU A 739 -0.84 -16.82 -3.69
CA LEU A 739 -1.32 -16.09 -4.84
C LEU A 739 -1.22 -14.58 -4.58
N ILE A 740 -0.44 -13.86 -5.39
CA ILE A 740 -0.29 -12.40 -5.29
C ILE A 740 -1.47 -11.72 -5.98
N GLY A 741 -1.84 -12.22 -7.16
CA GLY A 741 -2.98 -11.69 -7.90
C GLY A 741 -3.17 -12.33 -9.26
N TRP A 742 -4.28 -11.99 -9.91
CA TRP A 742 -4.60 -12.43 -11.26
C TRP A 742 -5.41 -11.37 -12.01
N THR A 743 -5.36 -11.41 -13.33
CA THR A 743 -6.10 -10.54 -14.23
C THR A 743 -6.75 -11.36 -15.33
N SER A 744 -8.01 -11.09 -15.62
CA SER A 744 -8.74 -11.62 -16.77
C SER A 744 -9.20 -10.46 -17.64
N LEU A 745 -8.93 -10.52 -18.94
CA LEU A 745 -9.34 -9.51 -19.91
C LEU A 745 -10.01 -10.18 -21.09
N SER A 746 -11.10 -9.57 -21.55
CA SER A 746 -11.79 -9.91 -22.78
C SER A 746 -11.96 -8.65 -23.63
N THR A 747 -11.60 -8.76 -24.90
CA THR A 747 -11.78 -7.69 -25.89
C THR A 747 -12.71 -8.18 -27.01
N GLU A 748 -13.61 -7.33 -27.48
CA GLU A 748 -14.55 -7.64 -28.56
C GLU A 748 -14.72 -6.45 -29.50
N GLU A 749 -14.53 -6.66 -30.80
CA GLU A 749 -14.89 -5.66 -31.82
C GLU A 749 -16.41 -5.66 -32.08
N LEU A 750 -17.05 -4.52 -31.82
CA LEU A 750 -18.46 -4.25 -32.08
C LEU A 750 -18.64 -3.88 -33.56
N GLY A 751 -19.19 -4.81 -34.35
CA GLY A 751 -19.35 -4.71 -35.80
C GLY A 751 -20.48 -3.80 -36.33
#